data_AF-A0A921K837-F1
#
_entry.id   AF-A0A921K837-F1
#
_cell.length_a   1.000
_cell.length_b   1.000
_cell.length_c   1.000
_cell.angle_alpha   90.00
_cell.angle_beta   90.00
_cell.angle_gamma   90.00
#
_symmetry.space_group_name_H-M   'P 1'
#
loop_
_entity.id
_entity.type
_entity.pdbx_description
1 polymer ?
#
loop_
_entity_poly.entity_id
_entity_poly.type
_entity_poly.pdbx_seq_one_letter_code
_entity_poly.pdbx_strand_id
1 'polypeptide(L)'
;MKRIGVDVGGTFTDLYYSDDESRTGFVEKVPSTPEDPSIAVVDGLKRLVAKAGITLAEVDQVVHGTTVATNTALTHKGAEVGMITTEGFRDILHIARHKKPHNFSLQQDLPWQTHPLVKRRHRLTVNERITAPYGDVLRALDEDEVRDRVLELKAAGVEAIAVCLLHSYLNPVHEQRIGEIVREEFPEAYLSLSSDIVPLYREYERFSTTALNAYVGPRVSRYLTRLQNEIESLGYEREILLMQSSGGMVPINEAAKRPVSLMMSGPVGGLIGGLWAGEQSGFENIVTLDIGGTSADIGVAYQGELRMRHLLDTKIGDYQAMIPMVDIDTIGAGGGSIAYVDQGGVYRVGPQSAGADPGPVCYNRGGEEPTSTDAQLLLGRLRPERMLAGSGIDLRPDLSKAAMQKVADQLDMSVEEAALGALQLQKYGMTQAIEENSVRRGYDPRDFTLVAAGGAGGLFACEIASELEVPNVLVPANPGIIAALGLLATDERYEFVSTVRFPLADADCPSLQASYEELEATANAQLDTENVTPERRKLQRLADARYEGQGYEIRFDVPDGEINDAWLAEAEARFHAAHEEEYGHRFSHSAVELINIRVEATAVMTELPAVKPTTQASLEDALLETRDVTFDVSGKPATIATPFYDREKLAIGQSFEGPAIVEQYDATTVVPPGFGVTIDEAGNMVIACPANEASAEDLATPILMRVIGGALNSAAKEMASVLFRMAYSSIIRESEDLGAGLFDVDGNVLAESDSTPMFMGSMPKIVKGVISELGDNINEGDIILHNDPYLGATHSPDVAIIKPIFYQGQLVGFSGASGQLIDNGGAH
;
A
#
# COMPACT_ATOMS: atom_id res chain seq x y z
N MET A 1 10.68 -7.31 28.47
CA MET A 1 11.37 -6.25 27.72
C MET A 1 10.52 -4.99 27.83
N LYS A 2 11.14 -3.82 27.95
CA LYS A 2 10.45 -2.51 27.92
C LYS A 2 10.60 -1.90 26.53
N ARG A 3 9.52 -1.71 25.78
CA ARG A 3 9.56 -1.31 24.37
C ARG A 3 8.75 -0.04 24.14
N ILE A 4 9.19 0.79 23.21
CA ILE A 4 8.44 1.98 22.78
C ILE A 4 8.31 1.98 21.26
N GLY A 5 7.07 2.05 20.77
CA GLY A 5 6.73 2.30 19.38
C GLY A 5 6.31 3.74 19.16
N VAL A 6 6.79 4.36 18.09
CA VAL A 6 6.51 5.76 17.74
C VAL A 6 6.14 5.86 16.27
N ASP A 7 4.91 6.25 15.96
CA ASP A 7 4.50 6.57 14.59
C ASP A 7 4.27 8.07 14.42
N VAL A 8 4.92 8.66 13.41
CA VAL A 8 4.78 10.08 13.08
C VAL A 8 3.84 10.22 11.88
N GLY A 9 2.58 10.51 12.19
CA GLY A 9 1.56 10.87 11.21
C GLY A 9 1.56 12.37 10.86
N GLY A 10 0.69 12.73 9.90
CA GLY A 10 0.55 14.12 9.43
C GLY A 10 -0.06 15.06 10.47
N THR A 11 -1.01 14.57 11.29
CA THR A 11 -1.72 15.38 12.30
C THR A 11 -1.16 15.19 13.70
N PHE A 12 -0.91 13.93 14.09
CA PHE A 12 -0.45 13.56 15.42
C PHE A 12 0.72 12.59 15.32
N THR A 13 1.55 12.61 16.36
CA THR A 13 2.57 11.60 16.64
C THR A 13 2.04 10.71 17.75
N ASP A 14 1.97 9.42 17.44
CA ASP A 14 1.36 8.39 18.27
C ASP A 14 2.45 7.54 18.91
N LEU A 15 2.37 7.35 20.23
CA LEU A 15 3.35 6.60 20.99
C LEU A 15 2.71 5.52 21.84
N TYR A 16 3.34 4.36 21.87
CA TYR A 16 2.96 3.24 22.70
C TYR A 16 4.15 2.71 23.49
N TYR A 17 4.00 2.58 24.79
CA TYR A 17 4.94 1.87 25.66
C TYR A 17 4.35 0.51 26.03
N SER A 18 5.19 -0.53 26.00
CA SER A 18 4.86 -1.86 26.49
C SER A 18 5.93 -2.37 27.46
N ASP A 19 5.50 -3.04 28.52
CA ASP A 19 6.36 -3.80 29.42
C ASP A 19 5.91 -5.25 29.47
N ASP A 20 6.71 -6.15 28.91
CA ASP A 20 6.35 -7.56 28.82
C ASP A 20 6.25 -8.25 30.19
N GLU A 21 7.01 -7.80 31.20
CA GLU A 21 7.05 -8.45 32.51
C GLU A 21 5.81 -8.10 33.32
N SER A 22 5.49 -6.80 33.40
CA SER A 22 4.30 -6.32 34.10
C SER A 22 3.01 -6.44 33.28
N ARG A 23 3.11 -6.68 31.97
CA ARG A 23 2.02 -6.66 30.98
C ARG A 23 1.21 -5.37 31.03
N THR A 24 1.92 -4.25 31.20
CA THR A 24 1.32 -2.92 31.20
C THR A 24 1.64 -2.20 29.91
N GLY A 25 0.69 -1.36 29.47
CA GLY A 25 0.84 -0.51 28.31
C GLY A 25 0.43 0.92 28.64
N PHE A 26 1.14 1.89 28.06
CA PHE A 26 0.76 3.29 28.14
C PHE A 26 0.72 3.89 26.73
N VAL A 27 -0.32 4.67 26.48
CA VAL A 27 -0.50 5.45 25.27
C VAL A 27 -0.20 6.92 25.53
N GLU A 28 0.38 7.58 24.54
CA GLU A 28 0.53 9.03 24.48
C GLU A 28 0.32 9.53 23.05
N LYS A 29 -0.26 10.73 22.91
CA LYS A 29 -0.54 11.35 21.62
C LYS A 29 -0.22 12.83 21.69
N VAL A 30 0.66 13.29 20.80
CA VAL A 30 1.09 14.68 20.74
C VAL A 30 0.88 15.26 19.34
N PRO A 31 0.58 16.57 19.21
CA PRO A 31 0.50 17.21 17.90
C PRO A 31 1.81 17.06 17.11
N SER A 32 1.73 16.67 15.85
CA SER A 32 2.91 16.58 14.98
C SER A 32 3.53 17.97 14.78
N THR A 33 4.85 18.00 14.58
CA THR A 33 5.60 19.23 14.27
C THR A 33 6.19 19.10 12.86
N PRO A 34 5.47 19.48 11.78
CA PRO A 34 5.86 19.14 10.41
C PRO A 34 7.20 19.72 9.94
N GLU A 35 7.60 20.86 10.50
CA GLU A 35 8.92 21.46 10.20
C GLU A 35 10.07 20.65 10.79
N ASP A 36 9.86 20.04 11.96
CA ASP A 36 10.80 19.14 12.58
C ASP A 36 10.11 18.10 13.47
N PRO A 37 9.85 16.90 12.94
CA PRO A 37 9.12 15.88 13.68
C PRO A 37 9.87 15.35 14.91
N SER A 38 11.19 15.56 15.02
CA SER A 38 11.97 15.07 16.17
C SER A 38 11.50 15.71 17.47
N ILE A 39 11.04 16.96 17.41
CA ILE A 39 10.51 17.71 18.56
C ILE A 39 9.29 17.01 19.15
N ALA A 40 8.33 16.61 18.30
CA ALA A 40 7.12 15.93 18.73
C ALA A 40 7.44 14.56 19.32
N VAL A 41 8.32 13.78 18.66
CA VAL A 41 8.76 12.47 19.15
C VAL A 41 9.39 12.60 20.53
N VAL A 42 10.34 13.52 20.70
CA VAL A 42 11.08 13.69 21.95
C VAL A 42 10.18 14.19 23.09
N ASP A 43 9.25 15.10 22.82
CA ASP A 43 8.26 15.53 23.81
C ASP A 43 7.32 14.37 24.21
N GLY A 44 6.82 13.63 23.23
CA GLY A 44 6.02 12.42 23.45
C GLY A 44 6.74 11.39 24.31
N LEU A 45 8.01 11.08 24.00
CA LEU A 45 8.83 10.15 24.77
C LEU A 45 8.98 10.58 26.22
N LYS A 46 9.25 11.87 26.48
CA LYS A 46 9.38 12.42 27.85
C LYS A 46 8.09 12.25 28.65
N ARG A 47 6.94 12.53 28.04
CA ARG A 47 5.62 12.37 28.68
C ARG A 47 5.31 10.90 28.95
N LEU A 48 5.60 10.03 27.98
CA LEU A 48 5.32 8.61 28.06
C LEU A 48 6.15 7.91 29.15
N VAL A 49 7.47 8.15 29.21
CA VAL A 49 8.32 7.56 30.26
C VAL A 49 7.98 8.11 31.64
N ALA A 50 7.59 9.39 31.74
CA ALA A 50 7.09 9.97 32.99
C ALA A 50 5.78 9.32 33.46
N LYS A 51 4.85 9.04 32.53
CA LYS A 51 3.59 8.32 32.80
C LYS A 51 3.83 6.88 33.25
N ALA A 52 4.81 6.21 32.64
CA ALA A 52 5.25 4.87 33.01
C ALA A 52 6.12 4.82 34.30
N GLY A 53 6.60 5.97 34.79
CA GLY A 53 7.44 6.05 35.98
C GLY A 53 8.86 5.52 35.79
N ILE A 54 9.37 5.54 34.55
CA ILE A 54 10.70 5.04 34.18
C ILE A 54 11.54 6.13 33.51
N THR A 55 12.80 5.82 33.22
CA THR A 55 13.69 6.63 32.37
C THR A 55 13.93 5.97 31.01
N LEU A 56 14.36 6.76 30.01
CA LEU A 56 14.71 6.22 28.69
C LEU A 56 15.88 5.23 28.73
N ALA A 57 16.78 5.34 29.71
CA ALA A 57 17.87 4.39 29.91
C ALA A 57 17.41 2.97 30.26
N GLU A 58 16.19 2.83 30.79
CA GLU A 58 15.58 1.53 31.11
C GLU A 58 14.83 0.92 29.93
N VAL A 59 14.65 1.66 28.83
CA VAL A 59 13.94 1.17 27.64
C VAL A 59 14.85 0.24 26.87
N ASP A 60 14.34 -0.92 26.51
CA ASP A 60 15.10 -1.94 25.81
C ASP A 60 15.14 -1.74 24.30
N GLN A 61 14.06 -1.18 23.74
CA GLN A 61 13.87 -1.03 22.31
C GLN A 61 13.04 0.20 21.99
N VAL A 62 13.46 0.98 21.00
CA VAL A 62 12.69 2.07 20.40
C VAL A 62 12.53 1.78 18.92
N VAL A 63 11.28 1.64 18.48
CA VAL A 63 10.91 1.42 17.09
C VAL A 63 10.14 2.62 16.57
N HIS A 64 10.38 3.01 15.32
CA HIS A 64 9.90 4.27 14.80
C HIS A 64 9.40 4.16 13.35
N GLY A 65 8.17 4.62 13.10
CA GLY A 65 7.58 4.82 11.79
C GLY A 65 7.52 6.31 11.45
N THR A 66 7.80 6.68 10.20
CA THR A 66 7.81 8.09 9.77
C THR A 66 7.24 8.29 8.38
N THR A 67 6.40 9.32 8.24
CA THR A 67 5.86 9.75 6.95
C THR A 67 6.71 10.81 6.25
N VAL A 68 7.88 11.19 6.80
CA VAL A 68 8.70 12.29 6.27
C VAL A 68 9.18 12.00 4.84
N ALA A 69 9.61 10.78 4.55
CA ALA A 69 10.06 10.39 3.20
C ALA A 69 8.90 10.48 2.19
N THR A 70 7.77 9.85 2.50
CA THR A 70 6.55 9.88 1.68
C THR A 70 6.07 11.31 1.43
N ASN A 71 5.92 12.12 2.49
CA ASN A 71 5.43 13.50 2.37
C ASN A 71 6.39 14.39 1.57
N THR A 72 7.70 14.16 1.67
CA THR A 72 8.69 14.91 0.89
C THR A 72 8.53 14.64 -0.61
N ALA A 73 8.30 13.38 -1.00
CA ALA A 73 8.06 13.00 -2.38
C ALA A 73 6.72 13.55 -2.89
N LEU A 74 5.62 13.35 -2.14
CA LEU A 74 4.27 13.75 -2.53
C LEU A 74 4.09 15.28 -2.63
N THR A 75 4.78 16.06 -1.79
CA THR A 75 4.68 17.53 -1.81
C THR A 75 5.69 18.20 -2.74
N HIS A 76 6.54 17.42 -3.41
CA HIS A 76 7.62 17.91 -4.28
C HIS A 76 8.55 18.92 -3.56
N LYS A 77 8.83 18.66 -2.27
CA LYS A 77 9.70 19.49 -1.40
C LYS A 77 11.01 18.79 -1.02
N GLY A 78 11.53 17.95 -1.91
CA GLY A 78 12.84 17.32 -1.75
C GLY A 78 14.00 18.22 -2.20
N ALA A 79 15.19 17.64 -2.17
CA ALA A 79 16.46 18.29 -2.45
C ALA A 79 16.65 18.62 -3.94
N GLU A 80 17.49 19.60 -4.24
CA GLU A 80 17.98 19.79 -5.60
C GLU A 80 19.01 18.69 -5.94
N VAL A 81 18.67 17.77 -6.84
CA VAL A 81 19.51 16.61 -7.18
C VAL A 81 20.29 16.83 -8.48
N GLY A 82 21.55 16.40 -8.49
CA GLY A 82 22.34 16.13 -9.69
C GLY A 82 22.39 14.64 -10.01
N MET A 83 22.51 14.29 -11.29
CA MET A 83 22.65 12.89 -11.72
C MET A 83 23.83 12.74 -12.65
N ILE A 84 24.67 11.73 -12.40
CA ILE A 84 25.74 11.31 -13.31
C ILE A 84 25.32 9.98 -13.94
N THR A 85 25.32 9.91 -15.27
CA THR A 85 24.88 8.71 -16.01
C THR A 85 25.74 8.40 -17.23
N THR A 86 25.56 7.23 -17.81
CA THR A 86 26.25 6.81 -19.03
C THR A 86 25.94 7.74 -20.22
N GLU A 87 26.96 8.04 -21.03
CA GLU A 87 26.81 8.81 -22.26
C GLU A 87 25.71 8.23 -23.18
N GLY A 88 24.82 9.09 -23.66
CA GLY A 88 23.65 8.73 -24.48
C GLY A 88 22.37 8.43 -23.68
N PHE A 89 22.43 8.30 -22.36
CA PHE A 89 21.30 7.91 -21.50
C PHE A 89 20.80 9.02 -20.56
N ARG A 90 21.19 10.27 -20.85
CA ARG A 90 20.86 11.48 -20.08
C ARG A 90 19.37 11.65 -19.75
N ASP A 91 18.49 11.22 -20.66
CA ASP A 91 17.06 11.54 -20.62
C ASP A 91 16.17 10.35 -20.21
N ILE A 92 16.72 9.24 -19.71
CA ILE A 92 15.94 8.07 -19.24
C ILE A 92 14.78 8.49 -18.33
N LEU A 93 15.06 9.30 -17.30
CA LEU A 93 14.02 9.76 -16.34
C LEU A 93 12.98 10.71 -16.95
N HIS A 94 13.29 11.37 -18.08
CA HIS A 94 12.32 12.22 -18.77
C HIS A 94 11.41 11.42 -19.71
N ILE A 95 12.01 10.44 -20.40
CA ILE A 95 11.35 9.55 -21.36
C ILE A 95 10.41 8.59 -20.62
N ALA A 96 10.80 8.08 -19.45
CA ALA A 96 9.97 7.21 -18.61
C ALA A 96 9.35 6.02 -19.36
N ARG A 97 10.13 5.39 -20.25
CA ARG A 97 9.68 4.32 -21.17
C ARG A 97 8.47 4.69 -22.04
N HIS A 98 8.21 5.99 -22.24
CA HIS A 98 7.00 6.52 -22.87
C HIS A 98 5.68 6.13 -22.19
N LYS A 99 5.73 5.65 -20.93
CA LYS A 99 4.52 5.41 -20.15
C LYS A 99 3.78 6.73 -19.92
N LYS A 100 2.45 6.69 -19.92
CA LYS A 100 1.59 7.86 -19.71
C LYS A 100 0.58 7.52 -18.62
N PRO A 101 0.32 8.40 -17.64
CA PRO A 101 -0.76 8.19 -16.68
C PRO A 101 -2.12 7.97 -17.37
N HIS A 102 -2.35 8.66 -18.48
CA HIS A 102 -3.54 8.53 -19.30
C HIS A 102 -3.15 8.32 -20.76
N ASN A 103 -3.07 7.06 -21.21
CA ASN A 103 -2.57 6.69 -22.54
C ASN A 103 -3.18 7.51 -23.71
N PHE A 104 -4.43 7.98 -23.57
CA PHE A 104 -5.19 8.66 -24.63
C PHE A 104 -5.44 10.16 -24.42
N SER A 105 -4.96 10.74 -23.31
CA SER A 105 -5.05 12.18 -23.12
C SER A 105 -3.84 12.88 -23.75
N LEU A 106 -4.07 13.64 -24.82
CA LEU A 106 -3.02 14.46 -25.46
C LEU A 106 -2.63 15.69 -24.64
N GLN A 107 -3.44 16.06 -23.65
CA GLN A 107 -3.26 17.24 -22.78
C GLN A 107 -3.06 16.84 -21.31
N GLN A 108 -2.41 15.70 -21.07
CA GLN A 108 -2.12 15.27 -19.70
C GLN A 108 -0.89 15.98 -19.15
N ASP A 109 -0.90 16.19 -17.84
CA ASP A 109 0.31 16.45 -17.10
C ASP A 109 1.14 15.15 -17.03
N LEU A 110 2.45 15.26 -17.19
CA LEU A 110 3.38 14.16 -16.96
C LEU A 110 4.13 14.48 -15.67
N PRO A 111 3.76 13.86 -14.52
CA PRO A 111 4.24 14.33 -13.22
C PRO A 111 5.76 14.33 -13.08
N TRP A 112 6.46 13.33 -13.63
CA TRP A 112 7.93 13.30 -13.62
C TRP A 112 8.60 14.32 -14.56
N GLN A 113 7.85 14.97 -15.44
CA GLN A 113 8.33 16.09 -16.25
C GLN A 113 8.02 17.44 -15.59
N THR A 114 6.85 17.56 -14.97
CA THR A 114 6.41 18.77 -14.25
C THR A 114 7.13 18.93 -12.91
N HIS A 115 7.33 17.82 -12.21
CA HIS A 115 8.05 17.70 -10.96
C HIS A 115 9.22 16.70 -11.13
N PRO A 116 10.28 17.05 -11.89
CA PRO A 116 11.38 16.13 -12.12
C PRO A 116 12.23 15.98 -10.85
N LEU A 117 12.47 14.73 -10.42
CA LEU A 117 13.41 14.41 -9.32
C LEU A 117 14.80 15.00 -9.58
N VAL A 118 15.22 14.99 -10.85
CA VAL A 118 16.48 15.59 -11.30
C VAL A 118 16.18 16.50 -12.49
N LYS A 119 16.44 17.80 -12.38
CA LYS A 119 16.25 18.73 -13.48
C LYS A 119 17.20 18.40 -14.62
N ARG A 120 16.73 18.51 -15.86
CA ARG A 120 17.50 18.12 -17.06
C ARG A 120 18.92 18.72 -17.13
N ARG A 121 19.07 19.98 -16.70
CA ARG A 121 20.36 20.70 -16.66
C ARG A 121 21.37 20.07 -15.68
N HIS A 122 20.93 19.35 -14.66
CA HIS A 122 21.79 18.69 -13.67
C HIS A 122 21.95 17.18 -13.95
N ARG A 123 21.45 16.70 -15.09
CA ARG A 123 21.73 15.34 -15.58
C ARG A 123 22.97 15.42 -16.44
N LEU A 124 24.10 15.02 -15.91
CA LEU A 124 25.38 15.02 -16.60
C LEU A 124 25.73 13.60 -17.04
N THR A 125 26.50 13.49 -18.11
CA THR A 125 26.95 12.21 -18.63
C THR A 125 28.45 12.07 -18.47
N VAL A 126 28.91 10.84 -18.29
CA VAL A 126 30.32 10.48 -18.33
C VAL A 126 30.55 9.41 -19.38
N ASN A 127 31.75 9.41 -19.94
CA ASN A 127 32.11 8.55 -21.03
C ASN A 127 32.59 7.17 -20.55
N GLU A 128 31.67 6.31 -20.11
CA GLU A 128 31.96 4.94 -19.69
C GLU A 128 31.02 3.93 -20.38
N ARG A 129 31.37 2.63 -20.37
CA ARG A 129 30.43 1.58 -20.77
C ARG A 129 30.74 0.22 -20.19
N ILE A 130 29.74 -0.37 -19.54
CA ILE A 130 29.68 -1.78 -19.16
C ILE A 130 28.66 -2.48 -20.07
N THR A 131 28.88 -3.75 -20.41
CA THR A 131 27.99 -4.53 -21.30
C THR A 131 27.37 -5.72 -20.60
N ALA A 132 26.11 -6.00 -20.90
CA ALA A 132 25.45 -7.28 -20.61
C ALA A 132 25.88 -8.37 -21.60
N PRO A 133 25.78 -9.67 -21.26
CA PRO A 133 25.25 -10.21 -20.00
C PRO A 133 26.29 -10.35 -18.87
N TYR A 134 27.58 -10.29 -19.17
CA TYR A 134 28.65 -10.66 -18.21
C TYR A 134 29.25 -9.48 -17.43
N GLY A 135 28.87 -8.24 -17.72
CA GLY A 135 29.40 -7.07 -17.01
C GLY A 135 30.80 -6.63 -17.49
N ASP A 136 31.18 -6.98 -18.72
CA ASP A 136 32.48 -6.59 -19.29
C ASP A 136 32.60 -5.07 -19.46
N VAL A 137 33.79 -4.53 -19.19
CA VAL A 137 34.10 -3.11 -19.43
C VAL A 137 34.42 -2.91 -20.91
N LEU A 138 33.47 -2.33 -21.66
CA LEU A 138 33.66 -1.95 -23.05
C LEU A 138 34.41 -0.62 -23.19
N ARG A 139 34.16 0.32 -22.26
CA ARG A 139 34.83 1.61 -22.21
C ARG A 139 35.13 1.97 -20.76
N ALA A 140 36.41 2.11 -20.44
CA ALA A 140 36.88 2.49 -19.12
C ALA A 140 36.36 3.90 -18.74
N LEU A 141 36.16 4.12 -17.44
CA LEU A 141 35.75 5.40 -16.88
C LEU A 141 36.85 6.47 -17.07
N ASP A 142 36.47 7.63 -17.57
CA ASP A 142 37.32 8.83 -17.59
C ASP A 142 37.16 9.58 -16.26
N GLU A 143 38.11 9.38 -15.32
CA GLU A 143 38.03 9.99 -14.00
C GLU A 143 38.16 11.52 -14.00
N ASP A 144 38.90 12.09 -14.95
CA ASP A 144 39.08 13.54 -15.02
C ASP A 144 37.77 14.18 -15.49
N GLU A 145 37.08 13.56 -16.46
CA GLU A 145 35.72 13.97 -16.81
C GLU A 145 34.78 13.88 -15.61
N VAL A 146 34.84 12.80 -14.81
CA VAL A 146 34.00 12.66 -13.61
C VAL A 146 34.24 13.82 -12.64
N ARG A 147 35.50 14.17 -12.36
CA ARG A 147 35.84 15.30 -11.48
C ARG A 147 35.23 16.61 -12.00
N ASP A 148 35.34 16.87 -13.29
CA ASP A 148 34.74 18.04 -13.93
C ASP A 148 33.21 18.06 -13.75
N ARG A 149 32.52 16.93 -13.92
CA ARG A 149 31.07 16.82 -13.69
C ARG A 149 30.67 17.05 -12.24
N VAL A 150 31.44 16.52 -11.28
CA VAL A 150 31.18 16.72 -9.86
C VAL A 150 31.34 18.19 -9.48
N LEU A 151 32.38 18.86 -9.98
CA LEU A 151 32.59 20.29 -9.76
C LEU A 151 31.51 21.15 -10.44
N GLU A 152 31.03 20.76 -11.62
CA GLU A 152 29.90 21.41 -12.31
C GLU A 152 28.62 21.33 -11.46
N LEU A 153 28.30 20.16 -10.90
CA LEU A 153 27.15 19.97 -10.01
C LEU A 153 27.30 20.76 -8.70
N LYS A 154 28.50 20.76 -8.10
CA LYS A 154 28.80 21.56 -6.90
C LYS A 154 28.59 23.05 -7.16
N ALA A 155 29.06 23.56 -8.29
CA ALA A 155 28.86 24.95 -8.68
C ALA A 155 27.38 25.29 -8.97
N ALA A 156 26.59 24.31 -9.40
CA ALA A 156 25.14 24.46 -9.60
C ALA A 156 24.34 24.45 -8.28
N GLY A 157 24.98 24.13 -7.15
CA GLY A 157 24.35 24.15 -5.82
C GLY A 157 23.39 22.99 -5.57
N VAL A 158 23.63 21.82 -6.18
CA VAL A 158 22.86 20.61 -5.85
C VAL A 158 23.19 20.16 -4.43
N GLU A 159 22.20 19.63 -3.72
CA GLU A 159 22.36 19.09 -2.36
C GLU A 159 22.65 17.59 -2.35
N ALA A 160 22.33 16.89 -3.44
CA ALA A 160 22.48 15.45 -3.57
C ALA A 160 22.93 15.05 -4.98
N ILE A 161 23.63 13.92 -5.09
CA ILE A 161 24.09 13.31 -6.34
C ILE A 161 23.61 11.86 -6.42
N ALA A 162 22.89 11.54 -7.50
CA ALA A 162 22.58 10.18 -7.90
C ALA A 162 23.54 9.71 -9.00
N VAL A 163 24.19 8.57 -8.82
CA VAL A 163 25.02 7.94 -9.85
C VAL A 163 24.27 6.74 -10.40
N CYS A 164 23.98 6.79 -11.69
CA CYS A 164 23.08 5.86 -12.37
C CYS A 164 23.69 5.45 -13.71
N LEU A 165 24.48 4.38 -13.73
CA LEU A 165 25.12 3.84 -14.93
C LEU A 165 24.35 2.62 -15.44
N LEU A 166 24.45 2.34 -16.74
CA LEU A 166 23.90 1.10 -17.28
C LEU A 166 24.72 -0.10 -16.83
N HIS A 167 24.02 -1.19 -16.51
CA HIS A 167 24.61 -2.46 -16.11
C HIS A 167 25.50 -2.40 -14.86
N SER A 168 25.38 -1.35 -14.04
CA SER A 168 26.03 -1.27 -12.72
C SER A 168 25.60 -2.37 -11.76
N TYR A 169 24.40 -2.92 -11.94
CA TYR A 169 23.90 -4.10 -11.21
C TYR A 169 24.67 -5.40 -11.54
N LEU A 170 25.35 -5.47 -12.70
CA LEU A 170 26.22 -6.61 -13.05
C LEU A 170 27.66 -6.36 -12.62
N ASN A 171 28.14 -5.12 -12.77
CA ASN A 171 29.49 -4.73 -12.41
C ASN A 171 29.49 -3.29 -11.89
N PRO A 172 29.59 -3.08 -10.56
CA PRO A 172 29.43 -1.76 -9.96
C PRO A 172 30.72 -0.91 -9.98
N VAL A 173 31.82 -1.42 -10.54
CA VAL A 173 33.17 -0.83 -10.38
C VAL A 173 33.24 0.65 -10.78
N HIS A 174 32.55 1.05 -11.87
CA HIS A 174 32.53 2.45 -12.29
C HIS A 174 31.67 3.33 -11.38
N GLU A 175 30.52 2.84 -10.89
CA GLU A 175 29.71 3.61 -9.94
C GLU A 175 30.43 3.81 -8.62
N GLN A 176 31.08 2.76 -8.11
CA GLN A 176 31.88 2.82 -6.90
C GLN A 176 33.02 3.85 -7.05
N ARG A 177 33.73 3.83 -8.18
CA ARG A 177 34.81 4.81 -8.44
C ARG A 177 34.30 6.25 -8.56
N ILE A 178 33.16 6.47 -9.21
CA ILE A 178 32.52 7.80 -9.22
C ILE A 178 32.15 8.21 -7.80
N GLY A 179 31.61 7.29 -6.99
CA GLY A 179 31.27 7.56 -5.59
C GLY A 179 32.46 7.97 -4.74
N GLU A 180 33.63 7.36 -4.94
CA GLU A 180 34.89 7.79 -4.32
C GLU A 180 35.24 9.23 -4.72
N ILE A 181 35.22 9.55 -6.01
CA ILE A 181 35.52 10.89 -6.53
C ILE A 181 34.53 11.94 -5.98
N VAL A 182 33.24 11.60 -5.88
CA VAL A 182 32.23 12.49 -5.28
C VAL A 182 32.58 12.78 -3.82
N ARG A 183 32.96 11.77 -3.03
CA ARG A 183 33.36 11.96 -1.63
C ARG A 183 34.65 12.78 -1.49
N GLU A 184 35.54 12.74 -2.47
CA GLU A 184 36.76 13.57 -2.52
C GLU A 184 36.46 15.04 -2.84
N GLU A 185 35.69 15.31 -3.89
CA GLU A 185 35.48 16.66 -4.45
C GLU A 185 34.26 17.40 -3.85
N PHE A 186 33.23 16.65 -3.44
CA PHE A 186 31.98 17.19 -2.90
C PHE A 186 31.45 16.35 -1.71
N PRO A 187 32.21 16.25 -0.59
CA PRO A 187 31.84 15.44 0.58
C PRO A 187 30.54 15.88 1.27
N GLU A 188 30.09 17.12 1.05
CA GLU A 188 28.86 17.63 1.65
C GLU A 188 27.58 17.15 0.92
N ALA A 189 27.70 16.63 -0.30
CA ALA A 189 26.56 16.15 -1.07
C ALA A 189 26.07 14.79 -0.55
N TYR A 190 24.76 14.63 -0.46
CA TYR A 190 24.17 13.32 -0.21
C TYR A 190 24.34 12.43 -1.46
N LEU A 191 24.97 11.27 -1.31
CA LEU A 191 25.32 10.39 -2.43
C LEU A 191 24.43 9.15 -2.47
N SER A 192 23.90 8.83 -3.65
CA SER A 192 23.22 7.56 -3.93
C SER A 192 23.84 6.89 -5.15
N LEU A 193 24.36 5.67 -4.99
CA LEU A 193 24.83 4.84 -6.10
C LEU A 193 23.75 3.83 -6.46
N SER A 194 23.38 3.71 -7.74
CA SER A 194 22.29 2.82 -8.13
C SER A 194 22.59 1.35 -7.84
N SER A 195 23.87 0.95 -7.86
CA SER A 195 24.35 -0.36 -7.42
C SER A 195 24.13 -0.63 -5.93
N ASP A 196 24.09 0.40 -5.11
CA ASP A 196 23.93 0.26 -3.66
C ASP A 196 22.47 0.37 -3.25
N ILE A 197 21.65 1.11 -4.00
CA ILE A 197 20.25 1.36 -3.70
C ILE A 197 19.35 0.26 -4.26
N VAL A 198 19.50 -0.08 -5.54
CA VAL A 198 18.71 -1.13 -6.22
C VAL A 198 19.61 -1.86 -7.22
N PRO A 199 20.36 -2.90 -6.81
CA PRO A 199 21.22 -3.69 -7.69
C PRO A 199 20.43 -4.65 -8.58
N LEU A 200 19.39 -4.16 -9.27
CA LEU A 200 18.51 -4.95 -10.11
C LEU A 200 18.54 -4.49 -11.57
N TYR A 201 18.22 -5.45 -12.44
CA TYR A 201 17.90 -5.23 -13.84
C TYR A 201 16.73 -4.22 -14.00
N ARG A 202 16.72 -3.52 -15.16
CA ARG A 202 15.84 -2.41 -15.61
C ARG A 202 16.31 -1.02 -15.19
N GLU A 203 16.78 -0.27 -16.17
CA GLU A 203 17.41 1.04 -16.00
C GLU A 203 16.44 2.14 -15.56
N TYR A 204 15.22 2.19 -16.10
CA TYR A 204 14.31 3.29 -15.77
C TYR A 204 13.89 3.23 -14.30
N GLU A 205 13.39 2.08 -13.84
CA GLU A 205 12.92 1.87 -12.49
C GLU A 205 14.08 2.00 -11.47
N ARG A 206 15.26 1.43 -11.77
CA ARG A 206 16.47 1.60 -10.94
C ARG A 206 16.88 3.07 -10.83
N PHE A 207 16.90 3.80 -11.95
CA PHE A 207 17.30 5.21 -11.97
C PHE A 207 16.28 6.08 -11.24
N SER A 208 14.99 5.81 -11.43
CA SER A 208 13.89 6.53 -10.77
C SER A 208 14.00 6.36 -9.25
N THR A 209 14.20 5.13 -8.79
CA THR A 209 14.36 4.81 -7.36
C THR A 209 15.59 5.47 -6.75
N THR A 210 16.73 5.40 -7.44
CA THR A 210 17.99 6.01 -6.97
C THR A 210 17.89 7.54 -6.93
N ALA A 211 17.27 8.14 -7.94
CA ALA A 211 17.00 9.57 -7.96
C ALA A 211 16.03 9.98 -6.85
N LEU A 212 15.00 9.18 -6.58
CA LEU A 212 14.04 9.42 -5.50
C LEU A 212 14.72 9.33 -4.13
N ASN A 213 15.61 8.34 -3.93
CA ASN A 213 16.43 8.23 -2.73
C ASN A 213 17.28 9.48 -2.50
N ALA A 214 18.00 9.94 -3.53
CA ALA A 214 18.78 11.18 -3.47
C ALA A 214 17.91 12.43 -3.23
N TYR A 215 16.70 12.46 -3.78
CA TYR A 215 15.75 13.57 -3.65
C TYR A 215 15.24 13.74 -2.22
N VAL A 216 14.90 12.65 -1.53
CA VAL A 216 14.42 12.72 -0.13
C VAL A 216 15.56 12.65 0.89
N GLY A 217 16.72 12.12 0.49
CA GLY A 217 17.89 11.81 1.30
C GLY A 217 18.28 12.89 2.31
N PRO A 218 18.63 14.11 1.86
CA PRO A 218 19.11 15.17 2.75
C PRO A 218 18.14 15.52 3.87
N ARG A 219 16.83 15.59 3.58
CA ARG A 219 15.82 15.96 4.58
C ARG A 219 15.62 14.85 5.61
N VAL A 220 15.49 13.60 5.14
CA VAL A 220 15.27 12.45 6.02
C VAL A 220 16.50 12.18 6.87
N SER A 221 17.70 12.21 6.30
CA SER A 221 18.95 12.00 7.03
C SER A 221 19.15 13.04 8.14
N ARG A 222 18.92 14.33 7.87
CA ARG A 222 18.99 15.38 8.91
C ARG A 222 18.02 15.13 10.06
N TYR A 223 16.79 14.74 9.74
CA TYR A 223 15.77 14.39 10.71
C TYR A 223 16.22 13.22 11.61
N LEU A 224 16.65 12.12 11.00
CA LEU A 224 17.06 10.91 11.71
C LEU A 224 18.29 11.18 12.59
N THR A 225 19.31 11.87 12.08
CA THR A 225 20.49 12.24 12.87
C THR A 225 20.14 13.14 14.06
N ARG A 226 19.23 14.10 13.87
CA ARG A 226 18.77 14.95 14.98
C ARG A 226 18.04 14.14 16.04
N LEU A 227 17.11 13.29 15.61
CA LEU A 227 16.34 12.42 16.49
C LEU A 227 17.25 11.52 17.33
N GLN A 228 18.23 10.88 16.69
CA GLN A 228 19.21 10.03 17.36
C GLN A 228 19.97 10.80 18.45
N ASN A 229 20.56 11.94 18.11
CA ASN A 229 21.31 12.78 19.06
C ASN A 229 20.45 13.24 20.25
N GLU A 230 19.20 13.63 20.00
CA GLU A 230 18.30 14.07 21.06
C GLU A 230 17.90 12.91 21.99
N ILE A 231 17.62 11.72 21.45
CA ILE A 231 17.29 10.52 22.24
C ILE A 231 18.49 10.01 23.05
N GLU A 232 19.68 10.00 22.45
CA GLU A 232 20.94 9.67 23.14
C GLU A 232 21.21 10.63 24.31
N SER A 233 20.94 11.93 24.13
CA SER A 233 21.10 12.92 25.20
C SER A 233 20.15 12.71 26.39
N LEU A 234 19.08 11.94 26.20
CA LEU A 234 18.13 11.55 27.25
C LEU A 234 18.48 10.20 27.92
N GLY A 235 19.60 9.58 27.53
CA GLY A 235 20.16 8.39 28.15
C GLY A 235 19.80 7.07 27.47
N TYR A 236 19.26 7.08 26.26
CA TYR A 236 19.06 5.86 25.47
C TYR A 236 20.32 5.54 24.64
N GLU A 237 20.98 4.42 24.92
CA GLU A 237 22.30 4.07 24.35
C GLU A 237 22.23 2.96 23.29
N ARG A 238 21.02 2.52 22.91
CA ARG A 238 20.80 1.42 21.95
C ARG A 238 20.38 1.96 20.58
N GLU A 239 20.32 1.09 19.57
CA GLU A 239 19.89 1.49 18.23
C GLU A 239 18.38 1.76 18.15
N ILE A 240 18.02 2.81 17.41
CA ILE A 240 16.63 3.09 17.04
C ILE A 240 16.34 2.35 15.75
N LEU A 241 15.27 1.56 15.72
CA LEU A 241 14.85 0.79 14.56
C LEU A 241 13.74 1.52 13.80
N LEU A 242 13.81 1.50 12.48
CA LEU A 242 12.91 2.20 11.57
C LEU A 242 12.13 1.18 10.75
N MET A 243 10.81 1.34 10.71
CA MET A 243 9.94 0.53 9.87
C MET A 243 10.15 0.83 8.38
N GLN A 244 10.20 -0.23 7.58
CA GLN A 244 10.34 -0.17 6.14
C GLN A 244 9.01 -0.42 5.43
N SER A 245 8.94 -0.01 4.16
CA SER A 245 7.83 -0.32 3.25
C SER A 245 7.57 -1.82 3.13
N SER A 246 8.57 -2.67 3.41
CA SER A 246 8.49 -4.13 3.32
C SER A 246 7.90 -4.81 4.56
N GLY A 247 7.61 -4.07 5.62
CA GLY A 247 7.18 -4.64 6.89
C GLY A 247 8.31 -5.20 7.75
N GLY A 248 9.57 -4.95 7.39
CA GLY A 248 10.75 -5.19 8.23
C GLY A 248 11.26 -3.92 8.90
N MET A 249 12.23 -4.08 9.81
CA MET A 249 12.92 -2.95 10.44
C MET A 249 14.39 -2.84 10.01
N VAL A 250 14.93 -1.62 10.05
CA VAL A 250 16.37 -1.34 9.89
C VAL A 250 16.87 -0.33 10.93
N PRO A 251 18.16 -0.40 11.33
CA PRO A 251 18.77 0.63 12.17
C PRO A 251 18.71 2.03 11.52
N ILE A 252 18.58 3.05 12.37
CA ILE A 252 18.46 4.47 11.96
C ILE A 252 19.57 4.95 11.02
N ASN A 253 20.79 4.43 11.19
CA ASN A 253 21.94 4.78 10.36
C ASN A 253 21.83 4.21 8.93
N GLU A 254 21.32 2.99 8.78
CA GLU A 254 21.08 2.38 7.46
C GLU A 254 19.87 3.02 6.79
N ALA A 255 18.80 3.29 7.55
CA ALA A 255 17.63 4.03 7.10
C ALA A 255 18.00 5.42 6.53
N ALA A 256 18.99 6.10 7.11
CA ALA A 256 19.47 7.39 6.60
C ALA A 256 20.20 7.29 5.25
N LYS A 257 20.78 6.12 4.90
CA LYS A 257 21.43 5.87 3.60
C LYS A 257 20.44 5.45 2.51
N ARG A 258 19.35 4.77 2.89
CA ARG A 258 18.31 4.28 1.99
C ARG A 258 16.89 4.78 2.37
N PRO A 259 16.66 6.09 2.55
CA PRO A 259 15.37 6.59 3.03
C PRO A 259 14.19 6.33 2.09
N VAL A 260 14.44 5.92 0.84
CA VAL A 260 13.38 5.44 -0.04
C VAL A 260 12.65 4.23 0.54
N SER A 261 13.31 3.36 1.33
CA SER A 261 12.67 2.20 1.95
C SER A 261 11.79 2.55 3.16
N LEU A 262 11.77 3.80 3.63
CA LEU A 262 10.92 4.25 4.73
C LEU A 262 9.55 4.75 4.27
N MET A 263 9.32 4.80 2.95
CA MET A 263 8.09 5.34 2.41
C MET A 263 6.94 4.38 2.73
N MET A 264 5.79 4.89 3.18
CA MET A 264 4.62 4.08 3.60
C MET A 264 4.83 3.27 4.90
N SER A 265 5.83 3.59 5.73
CA SER A 265 6.09 2.84 6.97
C SER A 265 4.91 2.87 7.98
N GLY A 266 4.18 3.99 8.05
CA GLY A 266 3.03 4.15 8.95
C GLY A 266 1.87 3.19 8.62
N PRO A 267 1.33 3.24 7.38
CA PRO A 267 0.31 2.30 6.92
C PRO A 267 0.71 0.82 7.11
N VAL A 268 1.98 0.48 6.87
CA VAL A 268 2.52 -0.87 7.11
C VAL A 268 2.45 -1.24 8.60
N GLY A 269 2.83 -0.34 9.49
CA GLY A 269 2.63 -0.51 10.93
C GLY A 269 1.15 -0.72 11.29
N GLY A 270 0.23 0.02 10.65
CA GLY A 270 -1.22 -0.16 10.83
C GLY A 270 -1.71 -1.56 10.45
N LEU A 271 -1.29 -2.07 9.29
CA LEU A 271 -1.61 -3.43 8.84
C LEU A 271 -1.06 -4.50 9.79
N ILE A 272 0.22 -4.39 10.18
CA ILE A 272 0.85 -5.35 11.10
C ILE A 272 0.19 -5.31 12.48
N GLY A 273 -0.16 -4.11 12.96
CA GLY A 273 -0.90 -3.96 14.22
C GLY A 273 -2.30 -4.58 14.14
N GLY A 274 -2.97 -4.46 12.99
CA GLY A 274 -4.24 -5.13 12.74
C GLY A 274 -4.12 -6.65 12.69
N LEU A 275 -3.06 -7.17 12.05
CA LEU A 275 -2.72 -8.60 12.03
C LEU A 275 -2.51 -9.13 13.44
N TRP A 276 -1.66 -8.47 14.22
CA TRP A 276 -1.44 -8.80 15.62
C TRP A 276 -2.76 -8.81 16.41
N ALA A 277 -3.62 -7.80 16.24
CA ALA A 277 -4.91 -7.75 16.92
C ALA A 277 -5.83 -8.92 16.49
N GLY A 278 -5.85 -9.26 15.20
CA GLY A 278 -6.57 -10.40 14.65
C GLY A 278 -6.11 -11.72 15.26
N GLU A 279 -4.79 -11.97 15.28
CA GLU A 279 -4.19 -13.17 15.87
C GLU A 279 -4.57 -13.34 17.35
N GLN A 280 -4.50 -12.26 18.13
CA GLN A 280 -4.89 -12.28 19.55
C GLN A 280 -6.38 -12.61 19.75
N SER A 281 -7.22 -12.34 18.76
CA SER A 281 -8.66 -12.64 18.74
C SER A 281 -9.02 -13.92 17.98
N GLY A 282 -8.04 -14.64 17.41
CA GLY A 282 -8.24 -15.89 16.67
C GLY A 282 -8.69 -15.71 15.21
N PHE A 283 -8.42 -14.55 14.60
CA PHE A 283 -8.72 -14.26 13.20
C PHE A 283 -7.42 -14.15 12.38
N GLU A 284 -7.24 -15.03 11.39
CA GLU A 284 -6.05 -15.05 10.53
C GLU A 284 -6.27 -14.31 9.20
N ASN A 285 -7.51 -14.25 8.72
CA ASN A 285 -7.90 -13.56 7.50
C ASN A 285 -8.48 -12.20 7.86
N ILE A 286 -7.75 -11.13 7.57
CA ILE A 286 -8.18 -9.78 7.93
C ILE A 286 -8.08 -8.79 6.77
N VAL A 287 -8.99 -7.83 6.79
CA VAL A 287 -8.88 -6.59 6.03
C VAL A 287 -8.71 -5.48 7.05
N THR A 288 -7.62 -4.73 6.99
CA THR A 288 -7.42 -3.55 7.84
C THR A 288 -7.97 -2.31 7.15
N LEU A 289 -8.67 -1.49 7.91
CA LEU A 289 -9.21 -0.21 7.47
C LEU A 289 -8.77 0.86 8.47
N ASP A 290 -7.63 1.50 8.18
CA ASP A 290 -7.08 2.58 9.00
C ASP A 290 -7.55 3.93 8.46
N ILE A 291 -8.48 4.58 9.17
CA ILE A 291 -9.01 5.88 8.74
C ILE A 291 -8.45 6.99 9.63
N GLY A 292 -7.65 7.85 9.00
CA GLY A 292 -7.12 9.06 9.60
C GLY A 292 -7.95 10.31 9.28
N GLY A 293 -7.31 11.48 9.43
CA GLY A 293 -7.93 12.76 9.11
C GLY A 293 -8.01 13.05 7.60
N THR A 294 -7.12 12.49 6.79
CA THR A 294 -6.96 12.86 5.36
C THR A 294 -7.20 11.71 4.41
N SER A 295 -6.90 10.49 4.85
CA SER A 295 -6.85 9.28 4.03
C SER A 295 -7.38 8.08 4.80
N ALA A 296 -7.65 7.01 4.05
CA ALA A 296 -7.85 5.68 4.57
C ALA A 296 -6.84 4.74 3.93
N ASP A 297 -6.17 3.95 4.75
CA ASP A 297 -5.23 2.92 4.34
C ASP A 297 -5.91 1.55 4.47
N ILE A 298 -5.87 0.78 3.39
CA ILE A 298 -6.52 -0.52 3.26
C ILE A 298 -5.44 -1.56 2.99
N GLY A 299 -5.30 -2.52 3.91
CA GLY A 299 -4.41 -3.67 3.76
C GLY A 299 -5.17 -4.98 3.87
N VAL A 300 -4.80 -5.97 3.07
CA VAL A 300 -5.39 -7.32 3.10
C VAL A 300 -4.32 -8.31 3.52
N ALA A 301 -4.63 -9.15 4.51
CA ALA A 301 -3.80 -10.27 4.89
C ALA A 301 -4.64 -11.54 4.96
N TYR A 302 -4.17 -12.58 4.27
CA TYR A 302 -4.80 -13.88 4.21
C TYR A 302 -3.89 -14.88 4.93
N GLN A 303 -4.45 -15.70 5.81
CA GLN A 303 -3.69 -16.68 6.61
C GLN A 303 -2.55 -16.05 7.44
N GLY A 304 -2.73 -14.82 7.91
CA GLY A 304 -1.72 -14.10 8.69
C GLY A 304 -0.51 -13.58 7.89
N GLU A 305 -0.50 -13.72 6.57
CA GLU A 305 0.67 -13.36 5.76
C GLU A 305 0.57 -11.95 5.13
N LEU A 306 1.68 -11.20 5.23
CA LEU A 306 1.85 -9.94 4.51
C LEU A 306 2.11 -10.23 3.03
N ARG A 307 1.25 -9.70 2.17
CA ARG A 307 1.46 -9.76 0.73
C ARG A 307 2.34 -8.59 0.28
N MET A 308 3.25 -8.88 -0.63
CA MET A 308 4.13 -7.89 -1.25
C MET A 308 3.61 -7.50 -2.63
N ARG A 309 3.74 -6.23 -2.99
CA ARG A 309 3.54 -5.77 -4.37
C ARG A 309 4.64 -6.31 -5.27
N HIS A 310 4.29 -6.59 -6.52
CA HIS A 310 5.29 -6.82 -7.54
C HIS A 310 6.14 -5.55 -7.72
N LEU A 311 7.47 -5.69 -7.80
CA LEU A 311 8.45 -4.57 -7.82
C LEU A 311 8.29 -3.54 -8.95
N LEU A 312 7.48 -3.85 -9.97
CA LEU A 312 7.19 -2.95 -11.09
C LEU A 312 5.91 -2.13 -10.89
N ASP A 313 5.11 -2.54 -9.92
CA ASP A 313 3.85 -1.91 -9.56
C ASP A 313 4.04 -1.00 -8.33
N THR A 314 5.22 -1.03 -7.72
CA THR A 314 5.60 -0.20 -6.58
C THR A 314 5.89 1.23 -7.00
N LYS A 315 5.09 2.17 -6.50
CA LYS A 315 5.15 3.59 -6.82
C LYS A 315 5.03 4.42 -5.55
N ILE A 316 5.67 5.58 -5.53
CA ILE A 316 5.51 6.59 -4.48
C ILE A 316 5.09 7.90 -5.13
N GLY A 317 3.84 8.30 -4.88
CA GLY A 317 3.17 9.30 -5.70
C GLY A 317 3.20 8.86 -7.16
N ASP A 318 3.68 9.74 -8.04
CA ASP A 318 3.77 9.47 -9.47
C ASP A 318 5.10 8.84 -9.91
N TYR A 319 6.04 8.60 -8.98
CA TYR A 319 7.37 8.08 -9.30
C TYR A 319 7.41 6.56 -9.14
N GLN A 320 8.03 5.87 -10.10
CA GLN A 320 8.34 4.45 -9.96
C GLN A 320 9.43 4.24 -8.92
N ALA A 321 9.21 3.30 -8.00
CA ALA A 321 10.10 2.99 -6.90
C ALA A 321 10.22 1.48 -6.75
N MET A 322 11.27 0.90 -7.34
CA MET A 322 11.59 -0.53 -7.32
C MET A 322 12.18 -0.94 -5.96
N ILE A 323 11.35 -0.91 -4.94
CA ILE A 323 11.65 -1.40 -3.60
C ILE A 323 10.54 -2.34 -3.15
N PRO A 324 10.82 -3.35 -2.32
CA PRO A 324 9.78 -4.21 -1.78
C PRO A 324 8.79 -3.37 -0.95
N MET A 325 7.50 -3.45 -1.28
CA MET A 325 6.43 -2.79 -0.54
C MET A 325 5.34 -3.79 -0.18
N VAL A 326 4.88 -3.75 1.06
CA VAL A 326 3.66 -4.43 1.47
C VAL A 326 2.50 -3.86 0.68
N ASP A 327 1.56 -4.74 0.35
CA ASP A 327 0.44 -4.40 -0.48
C ASP A 327 -0.67 -3.69 0.28
N ILE A 328 -0.54 -2.36 0.34
CA ILE A 328 -1.47 -1.46 1.00
C ILE A 328 -1.85 -0.37 0.00
N ASP A 329 -3.14 -0.12 -0.12
CA ASP A 329 -3.65 1.02 -0.88
C ASP A 329 -4.09 2.14 0.05
N THR A 330 -3.77 3.36 -0.35
CA THR A 330 -4.22 4.57 0.32
C THR A 330 -5.22 5.29 -0.57
N ILE A 331 -6.40 5.58 -0.04
CA ILE A 331 -7.41 6.39 -0.70
C ILE A 331 -7.57 7.74 0.00
N GLY A 332 -7.89 8.79 -0.78
CA GLY A 332 -8.15 10.14 -0.28
C GLY A 332 -9.50 10.27 0.42
N ALA A 333 -9.75 9.43 1.42
CA ALA A 333 -11.00 9.35 2.15
C ALA A 333 -10.73 9.28 3.66
N GLY A 334 -10.84 10.41 4.36
CA GLY A 334 -10.66 10.48 5.82
C GLY A 334 -11.70 11.38 6.49
N GLY A 335 -11.53 11.69 7.78
CA GLY A 335 -12.45 12.58 8.50
C GLY A 335 -12.57 14.00 7.92
N GLY A 336 -11.51 14.49 7.28
CA GLY A 336 -11.43 15.80 6.65
C GLY A 336 -11.86 15.83 5.18
N SER A 337 -12.34 14.72 4.60
CA SER A 337 -12.79 14.72 3.21
C SER A 337 -13.96 15.69 3.02
N ILE A 338 -13.82 16.59 2.03
CA ILE A 338 -14.77 17.69 1.80
C ILE A 338 -15.99 17.18 1.04
N ALA A 339 -17.18 17.51 1.53
CA ALA A 339 -18.45 17.28 0.86
C ALA A 339 -18.87 18.50 0.04
N TYR A 340 -19.06 18.32 -1.28
CA TYR A 340 -19.36 19.43 -2.20
C TYR A 340 -20.22 18.98 -3.38
N VAL A 341 -20.87 19.94 -4.03
CA VAL A 341 -21.55 19.73 -5.31
C VAL A 341 -20.64 20.21 -6.43
N ASP A 342 -20.33 19.34 -7.38
CA ASP A 342 -19.43 19.69 -8.49
C ASP A 342 -20.11 20.61 -9.53
N GLN A 343 -19.34 21.10 -10.51
CA GLN A 343 -19.88 21.97 -11.57
C GLN A 343 -20.97 21.30 -12.42
N GLY A 344 -21.06 19.97 -12.40
CA GLY A 344 -22.09 19.18 -13.07
C GLY A 344 -23.34 18.94 -12.22
N GLY A 345 -23.39 19.45 -10.98
CA GLY A 345 -24.49 19.23 -10.04
C GLY A 345 -24.45 17.89 -9.32
N VAL A 346 -23.34 17.16 -9.38
CA VAL A 346 -23.20 15.85 -8.73
C VAL A 346 -22.65 16.02 -7.32
N TYR A 347 -23.30 15.37 -6.34
CA TYR A 347 -22.81 15.35 -4.96
C TYR A 347 -21.57 14.46 -4.83
N ARG A 348 -20.49 14.99 -4.28
CA ARG A 348 -19.20 14.30 -4.12
C ARG A 348 -18.64 14.51 -2.72
N VAL A 349 -17.83 13.55 -2.30
CA VAL A 349 -17.00 13.64 -1.09
C VAL A 349 -15.57 13.26 -1.46
N GLY A 350 -14.60 14.13 -1.16
CA GLY A 350 -13.21 13.94 -1.55
C GLY A 350 -12.97 14.09 -3.07
N PRO A 351 -11.74 13.80 -3.56
CA PRO A 351 -10.55 13.42 -2.79
C PRO A 351 -9.93 14.60 -2.02
N GLN A 352 -10.47 15.81 -2.20
CA GLN A 352 -10.04 17.00 -1.47
C GLN A 352 -10.27 16.84 0.03
N SER A 353 -9.30 17.28 0.83
CA SER A 353 -9.36 17.22 2.29
C SER A 353 -9.10 18.59 2.90
N ALA A 354 -9.79 18.89 4.00
CA ALA A 354 -9.54 20.06 4.84
C ALA A 354 -8.27 19.91 5.72
N GLY A 355 -7.66 18.73 5.77
CA GLY A 355 -6.45 18.45 6.56
C GLY A 355 -6.68 18.62 8.06
N ALA A 356 -5.60 18.95 8.78
CA ALA A 356 -5.63 19.31 10.20
C ALA A 356 -5.72 20.82 10.45
N ASP A 357 -5.27 21.62 9.48
CA ASP A 357 -5.23 23.08 9.49
C ASP A 357 -5.55 23.57 8.06
N PRO A 358 -6.69 24.25 7.82
CA PRO A 358 -7.64 24.75 8.82
C PRO A 358 -8.54 23.65 9.43
N GLY A 359 -8.59 22.46 8.83
CA GLY A 359 -9.35 21.31 9.32
C GLY A 359 -10.88 21.43 9.13
N PRO A 360 -11.64 20.42 9.62
CA PRO A 360 -13.09 20.43 9.66
C PRO A 360 -13.68 21.72 10.24
N VAL A 361 -14.87 22.11 9.76
CA VAL A 361 -15.52 23.37 10.17
C VAL A 361 -15.83 23.37 11.67
N CYS A 362 -16.22 22.22 12.22
CA CYS A 362 -16.45 22.02 13.65
C CYS A 362 -15.25 22.34 14.54
N TYR A 363 -14.01 22.36 14.01
CA TYR A 363 -12.82 22.67 14.80
C TYR A 363 -12.64 24.18 15.04
N ASN A 364 -13.41 25.03 14.33
CA ASN A 364 -13.37 26.48 14.48
C ASN A 364 -11.96 27.09 14.31
N ARG A 365 -11.21 26.59 13.33
CA ARG A 365 -9.83 27.03 12.99
C ARG A 365 -9.73 27.72 11.63
N GLY A 366 -10.86 28.07 11.02
CA GLY A 366 -10.93 28.77 9.73
C GLY A 366 -11.37 27.91 8.54
N GLY A 367 -11.78 26.66 8.78
CA GLY A 367 -12.39 25.81 7.74
C GLY A 367 -13.78 26.34 7.36
N GLU A 368 -14.12 26.33 6.06
CA GLU A 368 -15.38 26.88 5.54
C GLU A 368 -16.26 25.86 4.79
N GLU A 369 -15.67 24.73 4.39
CA GLU A 369 -16.29 23.68 3.60
C GLU A 369 -16.61 22.45 4.48
N PRO A 370 -17.83 21.88 4.42
CA PRO A 370 -18.23 20.80 5.31
C PRO A 370 -17.44 19.51 5.02
N THR A 371 -17.06 18.78 6.08
CA THR A 371 -16.33 17.52 5.96
C THR A 371 -17.08 16.31 6.51
N SER A 372 -16.52 15.12 6.35
CA SER A 372 -17.03 13.89 6.96
C SER A 372 -17.15 13.98 8.49
N THR A 373 -16.17 14.57 9.18
CA THR A 373 -16.24 14.83 10.64
C THR A 373 -17.40 15.77 10.98
N ASP A 374 -17.68 16.78 10.15
CA ASP A 374 -18.85 17.65 10.33
C ASP A 374 -20.16 16.85 10.19
N ALA A 375 -20.25 15.95 9.21
CA ALA A 375 -21.40 15.08 9.04
C ALA A 375 -21.59 14.12 10.24
N GLN A 376 -20.52 13.50 10.74
CA GLN A 376 -20.56 12.62 11.92
C GLN A 376 -21.06 13.38 13.17
N LEU A 377 -20.63 14.64 13.35
CA LEU A 377 -21.10 15.50 14.43
C LEU A 377 -22.58 15.86 14.29
N LEU A 378 -23.03 16.20 13.07
CA LEU A 378 -24.43 16.57 12.80
C LEU A 378 -25.40 15.39 13.00
N LEU A 379 -24.98 14.17 12.70
CA LEU A 379 -25.76 12.95 12.93
C LEU A 379 -25.73 12.48 14.40
N GLY A 380 -25.06 13.21 15.29
CA GLY A 380 -24.96 12.89 16.71
C GLY A 380 -23.99 11.76 17.05
N ARG A 381 -23.20 11.27 16.08
CA ARG A 381 -22.24 10.16 16.27
C ARG A 381 -20.99 10.60 17.05
N LEU A 382 -20.71 11.91 17.09
CA LEU A 382 -19.66 12.52 17.91
C LEU A 382 -20.27 13.47 18.94
N ARG A 383 -19.77 13.42 20.19
CA ARG A 383 -20.21 14.33 21.26
C ARG A 383 -19.48 15.68 21.20
N PRO A 384 -20.20 16.82 21.15
CA PRO A 384 -19.56 18.13 21.09
C PRO A 384 -18.72 18.47 22.33
N GLU A 385 -19.14 17.99 23.50
CA GLU A 385 -18.53 18.28 24.80
C GLU A 385 -17.24 17.48 25.05
N ARG A 386 -16.93 16.54 24.16
CA ARG A 386 -15.78 15.66 24.26
C ARG A 386 -14.60 16.24 23.51
N MET A 387 -13.46 16.38 24.21
CA MET A 387 -12.21 16.77 23.57
C MET A 387 -11.68 15.63 22.70
N LEU A 388 -11.51 15.87 21.40
CA LEU A 388 -10.88 14.91 20.49
C LEU A 388 -9.45 14.62 20.95
N ALA A 389 -9.17 13.37 21.36
CA ALA A 389 -7.83 12.89 21.68
C ALA A 389 -7.00 13.80 22.61
N GLY A 390 -7.64 14.44 23.59
CA GLY A 390 -6.96 15.37 24.52
C GLY A 390 -6.43 16.66 23.87
N SER A 391 -6.77 16.95 22.61
CA SER A 391 -6.25 18.07 21.82
C SER A 391 -6.71 19.46 22.28
N GLY A 392 -7.66 19.54 23.21
CA GLY A 392 -8.23 20.80 23.69
C GLY A 392 -9.13 21.51 22.68
N ILE A 393 -9.62 20.82 21.64
CA ILE A 393 -10.54 21.38 20.63
C ILE A 393 -11.99 21.13 21.04
N ASP A 394 -12.76 22.20 21.22
CA ASP A 394 -14.21 22.15 21.40
C ASP A 394 -14.91 22.10 20.04
N LEU A 395 -15.76 21.09 19.83
CA LEU A 395 -16.48 20.92 18.56
C LEU A 395 -17.69 21.85 18.49
N ARG A 396 -17.92 22.42 17.29
CA ARG A 396 -18.97 23.42 17.04
C ARG A 396 -20.03 22.94 16.05
N PRO A 397 -21.10 22.26 16.52
CA PRO A 397 -22.18 21.76 15.67
C PRO A 397 -22.89 22.85 14.87
N ASP A 398 -22.97 24.06 15.43
CA ASP A 398 -23.59 25.21 14.77
C ASP A 398 -22.85 25.63 13.50
N LEU A 399 -21.51 25.56 13.51
CA LEU A 399 -20.69 25.85 12.34
C LEU A 399 -20.81 24.75 11.28
N SER A 400 -20.76 23.48 11.69
CA SER A 400 -21.00 22.33 10.81
C SER A 400 -22.36 22.42 10.12
N LYS A 401 -23.40 22.78 10.87
CA LYS A 401 -24.76 22.93 10.34
C LYS A 401 -24.82 24.03 9.29
N ALA A 402 -24.21 25.18 9.56
CA ALA A 402 -24.18 26.29 8.61
C ALA A 402 -23.41 25.95 7.32
N ALA A 403 -22.31 25.20 7.41
CA ALA A 403 -21.56 24.75 6.25
C ALA A 403 -22.33 23.71 5.44
N MET A 404 -22.90 22.69 6.10
CA MET A 404 -23.66 21.63 5.43
C MET A 404 -24.96 22.15 4.81
N GLN A 405 -25.58 23.20 5.38
CA GLN A 405 -26.77 23.84 4.79
C GLN A 405 -26.52 24.30 3.35
N LYS A 406 -25.32 24.79 3.03
CA LYS A 406 -24.97 25.23 1.67
C LYS A 406 -25.03 24.09 0.65
N VAL A 407 -24.69 22.87 1.08
CA VAL A 407 -24.74 21.66 0.24
C VAL A 407 -26.18 21.16 0.16
N ALA A 408 -26.88 21.11 1.30
CA ALA A 408 -28.28 20.70 1.39
C ALA A 408 -29.19 21.56 0.50
N ASP A 409 -29.02 22.89 0.52
CA ASP A 409 -29.78 23.83 -0.31
C ASP A 409 -29.56 23.62 -1.81
N GLN A 410 -28.37 23.19 -2.24
CA GLN A 410 -28.06 22.92 -3.65
C GLN A 410 -28.69 21.61 -4.16
N LEU A 411 -28.97 20.67 -3.25
CA LEU A 411 -29.49 19.34 -3.57
C LEU A 411 -30.99 19.19 -3.27
N ASP A 412 -31.65 20.24 -2.74
CA ASP A 412 -33.03 20.19 -2.24
C ASP A 412 -33.25 19.09 -1.18
N MET A 413 -32.28 19.00 -0.25
CA MET A 413 -32.26 18.04 0.85
C MET A 413 -32.29 18.73 2.21
N SER A 414 -32.65 18.00 3.26
CA SER A 414 -32.36 18.41 4.64
C SER A 414 -30.87 18.33 4.95
N VAL A 415 -30.44 19.00 6.03
CA VAL A 415 -29.04 18.94 6.49
C VAL A 415 -28.67 17.52 6.90
N GLU A 416 -29.59 16.81 7.54
CA GLU A 416 -29.43 15.43 8.00
C GLU A 416 -29.30 14.47 6.81
N GLU A 417 -30.10 14.64 5.75
CA GLU A 417 -29.96 13.87 4.51
C GLU A 417 -28.65 14.17 3.79
N ALA A 418 -28.23 15.44 3.71
CA ALA A 418 -26.95 15.80 3.10
C ALA A 418 -25.77 15.22 3.89
N ALA A 419 -25.81 15.25 5.23
CA ALA A 419 -24.80 14.67 6.10
C ALA A 419 -24.74 13.13 5.97
N LEU A 420 -25.90 12.46 5.98
CA LEU A 420 -25.96 11.01 5.78
C LEU A 420 -25.45 10.61 4.39
N GLY A 421 -25.86 11.35 3.35
CA GLY A 421 -25.41 11.14 1.98
C GLY A 421 -23.90 11.33 1.82
N ALA A 422 -23.28 12.28 2.55
CA ALA A 422 -21.83 12.44 2.56
C ALA A 422 -21.14 11.16 3.07
N LEU A 423 -21.61 10.61 4.19
CA LEU A 423 -21.05 9.39 4.76
C LEU A 423 -21.30 8.18 3.87
N GLN A 424 -22.47 8.06 3.25
CA GLN A 424 -22.78 6.99 2.29
C GLN A 424 -21.86 7.03 1.06
N LEU A 425 -21.60 8.21 0.49
CA LEU A 425 -20.69 8.36 -0.64
C LEU A 425 -19.25 8.01 -0.28
N GLN A 426 -18.80 8.44 0.90
CA GLN A 426 -17.46 8.10 1.38
C GLN A 426 -17.32 6.61 1.67
N LYS A 427 -18.31 6.02 2.37
CA LYS A 427 -18.42 4.58 2.62
C LYS A 427 -18.32 3.81 1.30
N TYR A 428 -19.09 4.20 0.29
CA TYR A 428 -19.08 3.57 -1.03
C TYR A 428 -17.69 3.58 -1.67
N GLY A 429 -16.99 4.71 -1.62
CA GLY A 429 -15.61 4.80 -2.12
C GLY A 429 -14.64 3.85 -1.39
N MET A 430 -14.78 3.73 -0.07
CA MET A 430 -13.98 2.81 0.75
C MET A 430 -14.32 1.33 0.45
N THR A 431 -15.61 0.99 0.34
CA THR A 431 -16.07 -0.36 -0.04
C THR A 431 -15.50 -0.77 -1.40
N GLN A 432 -15.58 0.10 -2.41
CA GLN A 432 -15.00 -0.18 -3.74
C GLN A 432 -13.49 -0.39 -3.67
N ALA A 433 -12.77 0.40 -2.88
CA ALA A 433 -11.32 0.23 -2.71
C ALA A 433 -10.96 -1.09 -2.00
N ILE A 434 -11.76 -1.53 -1.04
CA ILE A 434 -11.58 -2.85 -0.40
C ILE A 434 -11.86 -3.96 -1.41
N GLU A 435 -12.94 -3.89 -2.18
CA GLU A 435 -13.25 -4.87 -3.23
C GLU A 435 -12.16 -4.94 -4.29
N GLU A 436 -11.62 -3.80 -4.73
CA GLU A 436 -10.50 -3.77 -5.66
C GLU A 436 -9.23 -4.42 -5.07
N ASN A 437 -9.09 -4.46 -3.75
CA ASN A 437 -7.95 -5.10 -3.08
C ASN A 437 -8.17 -6.57 -2.72
N SER A 438 -9.40 -7.01 -2.42
CA SER A 438 -9.71 -8.41 -2.10
C SER A 438 -10.19 -9.21 -3.32
N VAL A 439 -11.20 -8.70 -4.05
CA VAL A 439 -11.89 -9.42 -5.14
C VAL A 439 -11.01 -9.54 -6.38
N ARG A 440 -10.22 -8.52 -6.76
CA ARG A 440 -9.22 -8.64 -7.85
C ARG A 440 -8.20 -9.76 -7.64
N ARG A 441 -8.16 -10.33 -6.43
CA ARG A 441 -7.16 -11.29 -5.99
C ARG A 441 -7.75 -12.66 -5.67
N GLY A 442 -9.02 -12.87 -6.01
CA GLY A 442 -9.71 -14.15 -5.84
C GLY A 442 -10.21 -14.45 -4.41
N TYR A 443 -10.17 -13.48 -3.50
CA TYR A 443 -10.63 -13.66 -2.12
C TYR A 443 -12.11 -13.29 -1.95
N ASP A 444 -12.83 -14.11 -1.18
CA ASP A 444 -14.21 -13.85 -0.77
C ASP A 444 -14.21 -13.03 0.53
N PRO A 445 -14.73 -11.78 0.57
CA PRO A 445 -14.77 -10.97 1.79
C PRO A 445 -15.44 -11.64 2.99
N ARG A 446 -16.31 -12.63 2.77
CA ARG A 446 -16.99 -13.39 3.83
C ARG A 446 -16.05 -14.27 4.65
N ASP A 447 -14.87 -14.57 4.12
CA ASP A 447 -13.83 -15.34 4.82
C ASP A 447 -12.92 -14.46 5.69
N PHE A 448 -13.18 -13.14 5.76
CA PHE A 448 -12.34 -12.16 6.44
C PHE A 448 -13.03 -11.56 7.67
N THR A 449 -12.23 -10.89 8.49
CA THR A 449 -12.68 -9.97 9.54
C THR A 449 -12.17 -8.56 9.22
N LEU A 450 -13.03 -7.54 9.33
CA LEU A 450 -12.64 -6.16 9.08
C LEU A 450 -12.08 -5.54 10.37
N VAL A 451 -10.80 -5.22 10.38
CA VAL A 451 -10.14 -4.56 11.51
C VAL A 451 -10.25 -3.05 11.38
N ALA A 452 -10.97 -2.41 12.30
CA ALA A 452 -11.16 -0.98 12.33
C ALA A 452 -9.99 -0.28 13.03
N ALA A 453 -9.16 0.38 12.24
CA ALA A 453 -7.95 1.07 12.69
C ALA A 453 -8.07 2.60 12.53
N GLY A 454 -7.16 3.32 13.17
CA GLY A 454 -7.16 4.78 13.15
C GLY A 454 -8.23 5.41 14.04
N GLY A 455 -8.19 6.74 14.13
CA GLY A 455 -9.14 7.49 14.95
C GLY A 455 -10.57 7.49 14.41
N ALA A 456 -10.74 7.23 13.11
CA ALA A 456 -12.04 7.25 12.43
C ALA A 456 -12.49 5.89 11.88
N GLY A 457 -11.68 4.82 11.95
CA GLY A 457 -12.05 3.50 11.41
C GLY A 457 -13.36 2.98 11.98
N GLY A 458 -13.51 3.05 13.32
CA GLY A 458 -14.71 2.64 14.03
C GLY A 458 -15.98 3.44 13.68
N LEU A 459 -15.86 4.58 13.00
CA LEU A 459 -17.01 5.37 12.55
C LEU A 459 -17.67 4.83 11.27
N PHE A 460 -16.95 3.98 10.52
CA PHE A 460 -17.40 3.45 9.22
C PHE A 460 -17.40 1.91 9.16
N ALA A 461 -16.57 1.25 9.97
CA ALA A 461 -16.29 -0.18 9.82
C ALA A 461 -17.54 -1.08 9.82
N CYS A 462 -18.49 -0.89 10.73
CA CYS A 462 -19.71 -1.73 10.78
C CYS A 462 -20.57 -1.62 9.51
N GLU A 463 -20.76 -0.40 9.00
CA GLU A 463 -21.56 -0.17 7.79
C GLU A 463 -20.84 -0.70 6.54
N ILE A 464 -19.51 -0.61 6.49
CA ILE A 464 -18.69 -1.19 5.41
C ILE A 464 -18.70 -2.72 5.46
N ALA A 465 -18.49 -3.31 6.65
CA ALA A 465 -18.49 -4.76 6.83
C ALA A 465 -19.85 -5.37 6.43
N SER A 466 -20.96 -4.73 6.81
CA SER A 466 -22.28 -5.16 6.39
C SER A 466 -22.49 -5.08 4.87
N GLU A 467 -21.93 -4.08 4.20
CA GLU A 467 -21.99 -3.93 2.75
C GLU A 467 -21.18 -5.01 2.02
N LEU A 468 -20.04 -5.38 2.58
CA LEU A 468 -19.14 -6.42 2.07
C LEU A 468 -19.50 -7.83 2.52
N GLU A 469 -20.58 -8.00 3.29
CA GLU A 469 -20.97 -9.27 3.93
C GLU A 469 -19.89 -9.89 4.83
N VAL A 470 -18.98 -9.06 5.36
CA VAL A 470 -17.96 -9.47 6.32
C VAL A 470 -18.64 -9.84 7.64
N PRO A 471 -18.42 -11.04 8.20
CA PRO A 471 -19.15 -11.52 9.38
C PRO A 471 -18.82 -10.76 10.67
N ASN A 472 -17.60 -10.23 10.79
CA ASN A 472 -17.13 -9.59 12.01
C ASN A 472 -16.35 -8.31 11.74
N VAL A 473 -16.54 -7.31 12.60
CA VAL A 473 -15.64 -6.17 12.74
C VAL A 473 -14.84 -6.34 14.04
N LEU A 474 -13.53 -6.21 13.94
CA LEU A 474 -12.63 -6.18 15.09
C LEU A 474 -12.17 -4.75 15.34
N VAL A 475 -12.44 -4.19 16.51
CA VAL A 475 -11.86 -2.92 16.94
C VAL A 475 -10.80 -3.20 18.00
N PRO A 476 -9.50 -2.97 17.69
CA PRO A 476 -8.42 -3.13 18.65
C PRO A 476 -8.63 -2.31 19.93
N ALA A 477 -7.92 -2.66 21.00
CA ALA A 477 -7.99 -1.91 22.26
C ALA A 477 -7.57 -0.42 22.11
N ASN A 478 -6.62 -0.11 21.21
CA ASN A 478 -6.15 1.24 20.91
C ASN A 478 -6.03 1.43 19.37
N PRO A 479 -7.16 1.51 18.63
CA PRO A 479 -7.17 1.56 17.17
C PRO A 479 -6.53 2.85 16.64
N GLY A 480 -6.64 3.98 17.34
CA GLY A 480 -6.05 5.26 16.93
C GLY A 480 -4.53 5.35 17.13
N ILE A 481 -3.91 4.32 17.71
CA ILE A 481 -2.46 4.19 17.96
C ILE A 481 -1.94 2.83 17.42
N ILE A 482 -2.78 2.10 16.67
CA ILE A 482 -2.48 0.72 16.25
C ILE A 482 -1.22 0.63 15.39
N ALA A 483 -0.89 1.67 14.61
CA ALA A 483 0.34 1.72 13.84
C ALA A 483 1.57 1.61 14.73
N ALA A 484 1.64 2.40 15.83
CA ALA A 484 2.75 2.35 16.78
C ALA A 484 2.84 1.00 17.51
N LEU A 485 1.71 0.35 17.77
CA LEU A 485 1.66 -1.01 18.31
C LEU A 485 2.16 -2.05 17.30
N GLY A 486 1.76 -1.92 16.03
CA GLY A 486 2.20 -2.81 14.96
C GLY A 486 3.70 -2.75 14.73
N LEU A 487 4.32 -1.57 14.89
CA LEU A 487 5.78 -1.47 14.94
C LEU A 487 6.34 -2.44 15.99
N LEU A 488 5.82 -2.46 17.21
CA LEU A 488 6.32 -3.33 18.28
C LEU A 488 6.08 -4.84 18.06
N ALA A 489 5.12 -5.18 17.22
CA ALA A 489 4.79 -6.55 16.84
C ALA A 489 5.57 -7.04 15.60
N THR A 490 6.44 -6.21 15.03
CA THR A 490 7.15 -6.49 13.78
C THR A 490 8.49 -7.17 14.03
N ASP A 491 8.82 -8.19 13.22
CA ASP A 491 10.15 -8.78 13.17
C ASP A 491 11.15 -7.87 12.43
N GLU A 492 12.41 -7.92 12.83
CA GLU A 492 13.49 -7.34 12.03
C GLU A 492 13.71 -8.23 10.80
N ARG A 493 13.58 -7.66 9.60
CA ARG A 493 13.72 -8.38 8.33
C ARG A 493 14.62 -7.64 7.36
N TYR A 494 15.58 -8.37 6.81
CA TYR A 494 16.55 -7.89 5.84
C TYR A 494 16.46 -8.74 4.59
N GLU A 495 16.44 -8.08 3.44
CA GLU A 495 16.43 -8.76 2.15
C GLU A 495 17.69 -8.40 1.38
N PHE A 496 18.44 -9.43 0.97
CA PHE A 496 19.63 -9.31 0.14
C PHE A 496 19.35 -9.96 -1.20
N VAL A 497 19.67 -9.26 -2.28
CA VAL A 497 19.36 -9.69 -3.65
C VAL A 497 20.56 -9.56 -4.56
N SER A 498 20.67 -10.51 -5.49
CA SER A 498 21.60 -10.45 -6.61
C SER A 498 20.89 -10.85 -7.91
N THR A 499 21.18 -10.16 -9.00
CA THR A 499 20.69 -10.53 -10.33
C THR A 499 21.53 -11.67 -10.91
N VAL A 500 20.88 -12.80 -11.20
CA VAL A 500 21.45 -13.97 -11.87
C VAL A 500 20.56 -14.31 -13.05
N ARG A 501 20.97 -13.91 -14.26
CA ARG A 501 20.11 -13.99 -15.44
C ARG A 501 20.54 -15.11 -16.38
N PHE A 502 19.83 -16.24 -16.36
CA PHE A 502 20.05 -17.37 -17.26
C PHE A 502 18.85 -18.33 -17.27
N PRO A 503 18.69 -19.16 -18.32
CA PRO A 503 17.76 -20.29 -18.28
C PRO A 503 18.10 -21.24 -17.12
N LEU A 504 17.12 -21.61 -16.29
CA LEU A 504 17.35 -22.44 -15.11
C LEU A 504 17.99 -23.80 -15.45
N ALA A 505 17.66 -24.34 -16.63
CA ALA A 505 18.27 -25.57 -17.15
C ALA A 505 19.77 -25.45 -17.45
N ASP A 506 20.27 -24.23 -17.66
CA ASP A 506 21.68 -23.93 -17.96
C ASP A 506 22.45 -23.46 -16.71
N ALA A 507 21.87 -23.58 -15.52
CA ALA A 507 22.46 -23.10 -14.28
C ALA A 507 23.80 -23.80 -13.98
N ASP A 508 24.85 -23.01 -13.73
CA ASP A 508 26.10 -23.53 -13.16
C ASP A 508 25.96 -23.66 -11.63
N CYS A 509 25.59 -24.87 -11.17
CA CYS A 509 25.30 -25.16 -9.77
C CYS A 509 26.35 -24.62 -8.78
N PRO A 510 27.68 -24.81 -8.99
CA PRO A 510 28.69 -24.24 -8.11
C PRO A 510 28.67 -22.71 -8.02
N SER A 511 28.50 -22.02 -9.15
CA SER A 511 28.42 -20.55 -9.16
C SER A 511 27.15 -20.03 -8.50
N LEU A 512 26.02 -20.71 -8.74
CA LEU A 512 24.74 -20.37 -8.10
C LEU A 512 24.79 -20.60 -6.58
N GLN A 513 25.40 -21.71 -6.13
CA GLN A 513 25.65 -22.00 -4.72
C GLN A 513 26.50 -20.92 -4.07
N ALA A 514 27.62 -20.54 -4.69
CA ALA A 514 28.50 -19.49 -4.17
C ALA A 514 27.78 -18.14 -4.06
N SER A 515 26.88 -17.84 -5.00
CA SER A 515 26.10 -16.59 -4.98
C SER A 515 25.10 -16.56 -3.82
N TYR A 516 24.42 -17.68 -3.51
CA TYR A 516 23.59 -17.77 -2.30
C TYR A 516 24.41 -17.69 -1.01
N GLU A 517 25.56 -18.36 -0.95
CA GLU A 517 26.43 -18.34 0.22
C GLU A 517 26.97 -16.93 0.52
N GLU A 518 27.25 -16.12 -0.51
CA GLU A 518 27.66 -14.71 -0.35
C GLU A 518 26.51 -13.86 0.24
N LEU A 519 25.28 -14.06 -0.26
CA LEU A 519 24.10 -13.38 0.30
C LEU A 519 23.84 -13.82 1.74
N GLU A 520 23.95 -15.11 2.06
CA GLU A 520 23.80 -15.64 3.42
C GLU A 520 24.88 -15.12 4.37
N ALA A 521 26.13 -15.01 3.91
CA ALA A 521 27.22 -14.44 4.70
C ALA A 521 26.95 -12.97 5.02
N THR A 522 26.47 -12.20 4.04
CA THR A 522 26.08 -10.79 4.22
C THR A 522 24.92 -10.67 5.21
N ALA A 523 23.92 -11.53 5.07
CA ALA A 523 22.75 -11.56 5.95
C ALA A 523 23.12 -11.90 7.40
N ASN A 524 24.00 -12.87 7.61
CA ASN A 524 24.50 -13.20 8.95
C ASN A 524 25.36 -12.08 9.54
N ALA A 525 26.20 -11.42 8.74
CA ALA A 525 27.01 -10.31 9.20
C ALA A 525 26.14 -9.14 9.70
N GLN A 526 25.02 -8.86 9.02
CA GLN A 526 24.05 -7.87 9.50
C GLN A 526 23.47 -8.28 10.86
N LEU A 527 22.95 -9.50 10.98
CA LEU A 527 22.38 -10.03 12.23
C LEU A 527 23.40 -10.10 13.39
N ASP A 528 24.69 -10.28 13.07
CA ASP A 528 25.78 -10.23 14.04
C ASP A 528 25.98 -8.83 14.62
N THR A 529 25.85 -7.77 13.81
CA THR A 529 25.98 -6.39 14.29
C THR A 529 24.93 -6.01 15.34
N GLU A 530 23.77 -6.66 15.27
CA GLU A 530 22.62 -6.47 16.17
C GLU A 530 22.61 -7.44 17.36
N ASN A 531 23.64 -8.31 17.48
CA ASN A 531 23.74 -9.33 18.52
C ASN A 531 22.55 -10.29 18.57
N VAL A 532 21.92 -10.58 17.43
CA VAL A 532 20.80 -11.54 17.34
C VAL A 532 21.33 -12.95 17.61
N THR A 533 20.76 -13.68 18.56
CA THR A 533 21.22 -15.04 18.87
C THR A 533 20.81 -16.03 17.78
N PRO A 534 21.57 -17.12 17.55
CA PRO A 534 21.27 -18.10 16.48
C PRO A 534 19.84 -18.66 16.53
N GLU A 535 19.26 -18.83 17.71
CA GLU A 535 17.91 -19.38 17.90
C GLU A 535 16.81 -18.42 17.43
N ARG A 536 17.12 -17.13 17.30
CA ARG A 536 16.22 -16.09 16.80
C ARG A 536 16.41 -15.79 15.31
N ARG A 537 17.40 -16.41 14.66
CA ARG A 537 17.69 -16.19 13.23
C ARG A 537 16.90 -17.17 12.37
N LYS A 538 16.18 -16.65 11.38
CA LYS A 538 15.63 -17.42 10.27
C LYS A 538 16.23 -16.89 8.97
N LEU A 539 16.82 -17.78 8.17
CA LEU A 539 17.27 -17.47 6.81
C LEU A 539 16.38 -18.23 5.84
N GLN A 540 15.95 -17.56 4.77
CA GLN A 540 15.12 -18.14 3.72
C GLN A 540 15.71 -17.78 2.36
N ARG A 541 15.91 -18.78 1.51
CA ARG A 541 16.32 -18.60 0.12
C ARG A 541 15.07 -18.42 -0.75
N LEU A 542 15.09 -17.42 -1.62
CA LEU A 542 14.05 -17.20 -2.62
C LEU A 542 14.67 -16.91 -3.99
N ALA A 543 13.86 -17.04 -5.03
CA ALA A 543 14.24 -16.65 -6.37
C ALA A 543 13.12 -15.88 -7.07
N ASP A 544 13.51 -15.03 -8.02
CA ASP A 544 12.59 -14.47 -9.01
C ASP A 544 12.85 -15.15 -10.35
N ALA A 545 11.82 -15.76 -10.93
CA ALA A 545 11.90 -16.37 -12.25
C ALA A 545 10.69 -16.01 -13.12
N ARG A 546 10.81 -16.26 -14.41
CA ARG A 546 9.73 -16.09 -15.38
C ARG A 546 9.85 -17.12 -16.49
N TYR A 547 8.82 -17.29 -17.29
CA TYR A 547 9.02 -18.01 -18.55
C TYR A 547 9.80 -17.13 -19.54
N GLU A 548 10.67 -17.74 -20.34
CA GLU A 548 11.46 -17.03 -21.35
C GLU A 548 10.55 -16.19 -22.26
N GLY A 549 10.82 -14.88 -22.37
CA GLY A 549 10.02 -13.94 -23.16
C GLY A 549 8.92 -13.20 -22.37
N GLN A 550 8.52 -13.70 -21.20
CA GLN A 550 7.58 -12.99 -20.34
C GLN A 550 8.17 -11.68 -19.78
N GLY A 551 7.26 -10.79 -19.39
CA GLY A 551 7.56 -9.46 -18.91
C GLY A 551 7.79 -9.29 -17.42
N TYR A 552 7.17 -10.16 -16.63
CA TYR A 552 7.08 -10.06 -15.19
C TYR A 552 7.70 -11.30 -14.55
N GLU A 553 8.37 -11.09 -13.43
CA GLU A 553 8.98 -12.16 -12.65
C GLU A 553 8.04 -12.58 -11.52
N ILE A 554 8.06 -13.86 -11.14
CA ILE A 554 7.35 -14.37 -9.97
C ILE A 554 8.41 -14.72 -8.93
N ARG A 555 8.23 -14.17 -7.73
CA ARG A 555 9.00 -14.55 -6.54
C ARG A 555 8.45 -15.87 -6.00
N PHE A 556 9.32 -16.82 -5.70
CA PHE A 556 8.95 -18.12 -5.13
C PHE A 556 10.03 -18.66 -4.21
N ASP A 557 9.62 -19.53 -3.28
CA ASP A 557 10.53 -20.24 -2.38
C ASP A 557 11.30 -21.32 -3.14
N VAL A 558 12.62 -21.34 -2.95
CA VAL A 558 13.47 -22.41 -3.50
C VAL A 558 13.70 -23.50 -2.45
N PRO A 559 14.11 -24.72 -2.86
CA PRO A 559 14.44 -25.77 -1.90
C PRO A 559 15.64 -25.39 -1.02
N ASP A 560 15.70 -25.95 0.19
CA ASP A 560 16.89 -25.88 1.03
C ASP A 560 17.96 -26.89 0.56
N GLY A 561 19.20 -26.69 1.02
CA GLY A 561 20.29 -27.65 0.84
C GLY A 561 21.27 -27.32 -0.28
N GLU A 562 22.00 -28.34 -0.74
CA GLU A 562 23.02 -28.22 -1.79
C GLU A 562 22.37 -28.07 -3.17
N ILE A 563 22.82 -27.08 -3.94
CA ILE A 563 22.33 -26.84 -5.30
C ILE A 563 22.94 -27.89 -6.23
N ASN A 564 22.09 -28.79 -6.72
CA ASN A 564 22.39 -29.87 -7.66
C ASN A 564 21.20 -30.09 -8.61
N ASP A 565 21.27 -31.07 -9.51
CA ASP A 565 20.21 -31.33 -10.50
C ASP A 565 18.83 -31.61 -9.87
N ALA A 566 18.77 -32.24 -8.69
CA ALA A 566 17.52 -32.49 -7.99
C ALA A 566 16.93 -31.19 -7.40
N TRP A 567 17.79 -30.32 -6.88
CA TRP A 567 17.42 -28.98 -6.42
C TRP A 567 16.84 -28.15 -7.57
N LEU A 568 17.48 -28.17 -8.75
CA LEU A 568 17.01 -27.42 -9.92
C LEU A 568 15.63 -27.89 -10.38
N ALA A 569 15.41 -29.21 -10.43
CA ALA A 569 14.11 -29.79 -10.80
C ALA A 569 13.00 -29.43 -9.79
N GLU A 570 13.32 -29.41 -8.49
CA GLU A 570 12.35 -29.00 -7.47
C GLU A 570 12.08 -27.49 -7.51
N ALA A 571 13.10 -26.66 -7.72
CA ALA A 571 12.93 -25.22 -7.90
C ALA A 571 12.05 -24.89 -9.12
N GLU A 572 12.23 -25.59 -10.25
CA GLU A 572 11.38 -25.45 -11.43
C GLU A 572 9.92 -25.83 -11.13
N ALA A 573 9.70 -26.93 -10.41
CA ALA A 573 8.36 -27.35 -10.01
C ALA A 573 7.68 -26.35 -9.05
N ARG A 574 8.43 -25.76 -8.12
CA ARG A 574 7.93 -24.71 -7.22
C ARG A 574 7.58 -23.42 -7.98
N PHE A 575 8.39 -23.02 -8.96
CA PHE A 575 8.05 -21.91 -9.84
C PHE A 575 6.75 -22.17 -10.61
N HIS A 576 6.56 -23.36 -11.16
CA HIS A 576 5.31 -23.72 -11.84
C HIS A 576 4.09 -23.66 -10.94
N ALA A 577 4.23 -24.07 -9.67
CA ALA A 577 3.16 -23.97 -8.69
C ALA A 577 2.85 -22.50 -8.35
N ALA A 578 3.88 -21.68 -8.09
CA ALA A 578 3.71 -20.26 -7.81
C ALA A 578 3.07 -19.50 -8.98
N HIS A 579 3.41 -19.85 -10.23
CA HIS A 579 2.78 -19.27 -11.42
C HIS A 579 1.31 -19.69 -11.56
N GLU A 580 0.97 -20.93 -11.23
CA GLU A 580 -0.42 -21.41 -11.23
C GLU A 580 -1.25 -20.77 -10.13
N GLU A 581 -0.66 -20.48 -8.98
CA GLU A 581 -1.29 -19.77 -7.87
C GLU A 581 -1.55 -18.29 -8.19
N GLU A 582 -0.54 -17.57 -8.70
CA GLU A 582 -0.66 -16.14 -8.99
C GLU A 582 -1.56 -15.83 -10.20
N TYR A 583 -1.53 -16.68 -11.24
CA TYR A 583 -2.22 -16.40 -12.51
C TYR A 583 -3.29 -17.43 -12.90
N GLY A 584 -3.54 -18.46 -12.07
CA GLY A 584 -4.49 -19.53 -12.36
C GLY A 584 -4.06 -20.49 -13.49
N HIS A 585 -2.83 -20.38 -14.00
CA HIS A 585 -2.32 -21.19 -15.09
C HIS A 585 -0.80 -21.36 -15.04
N ARG A 586 -0.24 -22.38 -15.69
CA ARG A 586 1.21 -22.58 -15.85
C ARG A 586 1.55 -23.10 -17.25
N PHE A 587 2.74 -22.76 -17.75
CA PHE A 587 3.24 -23.18 -19.06
C PHE A 587 4.36 -24.22 -18.91
N SER A 588 4.03 -25.45 -18.54
CA SER A 588 5.00 -26.52 -18.21
C SER A 588 5.98 -26.93 -19.33
N HIS A 589 5.81 -26.42 -20.55
CA HIS A 589 6.70 -26.68 -21.69
C HIS A 589 7.64 -25.51 -22.01
N SER A 590 7.44 -24.36 -21.38
CA SER A 590 8.23 -23.16 -21.62
C SER A 590 9.45 -23.14 -20.71
N ALA A 591 10.60 -22.71 -21.25
CA ALA A 591 11.83 -22.58 -20.47
C ALA A 591 11.66 -21.54 -19.36
N VAL A 592 12.17 -21.85 -18.17
CA VAL A 592 12.20 -20.94 -17.02
C VAL A 592 13.52 -20.16 -17.06
N GLU A 593 13.44 -18.83 -17.04
CA GLU A 593 14.57 -17.90 -16.89
C GLU A 593 14.64 -17.47 -15.43
N LEU A 594 15.72 -17.83 -14.73
CA LEU A 594 16.03 -17.26 -13.42
C LEU A 594 16.54 -15.83 -13.64
N ILE A 595 16.06 -14.88 -12.83
CA ILE A 595 16.40 -13.46 -12.98
C ILE A 595 17.15 -12.95 -11.75
N ASN A 596 16.66 -13.26 -10.55
CA ASN A 596 17.31 -12.86 -9.30
C ASN A 596 17.29 -14.01 -8.29
N ILE A 597 18.27 -14.00 -7.39
CA ILE A 597 18.26 -14.80 -6.17
C ILE A 597 18.26 -13.89 -4.96
N ARG A 598 17.65 -14.37 -3.88
CA ARG A 598 17.39 -13.59 -2.67
C ARG A 598 17.66 -14.42 -1.44
N VAL A 599 18.17 -13.78 -0.40
CA VAL A 599 18.21 -14.31 0.96
C VAL A 599 17.47 -13.31 1.84
N GLU A 600 16.39 -13.78 2.46
CA GLU A 600 15.71 -13.06 3.53
C GLU A 600 16.28 -13.52 4.87
N ALA A 601 16.69 -12.56 5.69
CA ALA A 601 17.12 -12.75 7.06
C ALA A 601 16.11 -12.12 8.01
N THR A 602 15.57 -12.94 8.90
CA THR A 602 14.61 -12.52 9.91
C THR A 602 15.19 -12.74 11.29
N ALA A 603 15.24 -11.69 12.10
CA ALA A 603 15.44 -11.79 13.53
C ALA A 603 14.08 -11.79 14.22
N VAL A 604 13.67 -12.98 14.65
CA VAL A 604 12.37 -13.20 15.28
C VAL A 604 12.33 -12.45 16.61
N MET A 605 11.38 -11.55 16.73
CA MET A 605 11.18 -10.75 17.94
C MET A 605 10.39 -11.53 18.98
N THR A 606 10.60 -11.19 20.26
CA THR A 606 9.78 -11.75 21.32
C THR A 606 8.34 -11.28 21.15
N GLU A 607 7.39 -12.21 21.19
CA GLU A 607 5.96 -11.91 21.04
C GLU A 607 5.55 -10.74 21.93
N LEU A 608 4.80 -9.79 21.35
CA LEU A 608 4.27 -8.64 22.08
C LEU A 608 3.03 -9.11 22.87
N PRO A 609 3.06 -9.16 24.22
CA PRO A 609 1.93 -9.66 24.98
C PRO A 609 0.75 -8.70 24.91
N ALA A 610 -0.47 -9.24 24.77
CA ALA A 610 -1.68 -8.45 24.91
C ALA A 610 -1.78 -7.84 26.33
N VAL A 611 -2.04 -6.54 26.38
CA VAL A 611 -2.32 -5.83 27.64
C VAL A 611 -3.77 -6.10 28.02
N LYS A 612 -3.97 -6.78 29.14
CA LYS A 612 -5.32 -7.15 29.58
C LYS A 612 -6.01 -5.98 30.28
N PRO A 613 -7.25 -5.61 29.89
CA PRO A 613 -8.06 -4.71 30.69
C PRO A 613 -8.19 -5.23 32.13
N THR A 614 -7.90 -4.37 33.11
CA THR A 614 -8.02 -4.73 34.54
C THR A 614 -9.37 -4.36 35.15
N THR A 615 -10.27 -3.77 34.36
CA THR A 615 -11.57 -3.30 34.86
C THR A 615 -12.52 -4.47 35.15
N GLN A 616 -13.29 -4.34 36.23
CA GLN A 616 -14.40 -5.24 36.59
C GLN A 616 -15.73 -4.48 36.66
N ALA A 617 -15.79 -3.31 36.01
CA ALA A 617 -16.97 -2.46 36.00
C ALA A 617 -18.13 -3.13 35.22
N SER A 618 -19.36 -2.77 35.57
CA SER A 618 -20.56 -3.23 34.88
C SER A 618 -20.86 -2.37 33.64
N LEU A 619 -21.78 -2.82 32.79
CA LEU A 619 -22.26 -2.02 31.65
C LEU A 619 -22.92 -0.71 32.07
N GLU A 620 -23.59 -0.70 33.23
CA GLU A 620 -24.17 0.52 33.79
C GLU A 620 -23.09 1.52 34.22
N ASP A 621 -21.96 1.05 34.75
CA ASP A 621 -20.83 1.91 35.13
C ASP A 621 -20.12 2.53 33.91
N ALA A 622 -20.15 1.82 32.79
CA ALA A 622 -19.62 2.28 31.51
C ALA A 622 -20.55 3.28 30.81
N LEU A 623 -21.84 3.33 31.14
CA LEU A 623 -22.79 4.24 30.51
C LEU A 623 -22.47 5.70 30.86
N LEU A 624 -22.21 6.50 29.83
CA LEU A 624 -21.96 7.93 29.94
C LEU A 624 -23.26 8.73 29.88
N GLU A 625 -24.02 8.53 28.80
CA GLU A 625 -25.33 9.16 28.59
C GLU A 625 -26.11 8.45 27.47
N THR A 626 -27.36 8.87 27.24
CA THR A 626 -28.16 8.46 26.08
C THR A 626 -28.57 9.70 25.30
N ARG A 627 -28.34 9.68 23.98
CA ARG A 627 -28.66 10.80 23.08
C ARG A 627 -29.27 10.30 21.79
N ASP A 628 -29.96 11.20 21.10
CA ASP A 628 -30.46 10.95 19.75
C ASP A 628 -29.30 10.89 18.76
N VAL A 629 -29.18 9.77 18.04
CA VAL A 629 -28.18 9.53 17.00
C VAL A 629 -28.90 9.08 15.73
N THR A 630 -28.49 9.60 14.58
CA THR A 630 -29.06 9.25 13.28
C THR A 630 -28.23 8.16 12.59
N PHE A 631 -28.91 7.07 12.25
CA PHE A 631 -28.36 5.94 11.50
C PHE A 631 -28.97 5.84 10.11
N ASP A 632 -28.28 5.15 9.22
CA ASP A 632 -28.88 4.66 7.98
C ASP A 632 -29.71 3.40 8.28
N VAL A 633 -31.02 3.47 8.09
CA VAL A 633 -31.91 2.31 8.17
C VAL A 633 -32.63 2.17 6.83
N SER A 634 -32.18 1.21 6.02
CA SER A 634 -32.70 0.93 4.68
C SER A 634 -32.60 2.13 3.72
N GLY A 635 -31.47 2.84 3.74
CA GLY A 635 -31.19 3.98 2.86
C GLY A 635 -31.84 5.29 3.30
N LYS A 636 -32.30 5.38 4.54
CA LYS A 636 -33.00 6.55 5.09
C LYS A 636 -32.49 6.92 6.48
N PRO A 637 -32.43 8.23 6.81
CA PRO A 637 -32.07 8.67 8.15
C PRO A 637 -33.15 8.24 9.16
N ALA A 638 -32.74 7.50 10.19
CA ALA A 638 -33.56 7.18 11.35
C ALA A 638 -32.84 7.60 12.63
N THR A 639 -33.48 8.48 13.41
CA THR A 639 -32.95 8.94 14.69
C THR A 639 -33.41 8.02 15.81
N ILE A 640 -32.45 7.49 16.58
CA ILE A 640 -32.68 6.51 17.64
C ILE A 640 -31.96 6.97 18.91
N ALA A 641 -32.65 6.88 20.05
CA ALA A 641 -32.05 7.10 21.36
C ALA A 641 -30.98 6.03 21.62
N THR A 642 -29.72 6.46 21.72
CA THR A 642 -28.54 5.60 21.66
C THR A 642 -27.67 5.80 22.90
N PRO A 643 -27.30 4.74 23.63
CA PRO A 643 -26.36 4.81 24.75
C PRO A 643 -24.93 5.06 24.27
N PHE A 644 -24.22 5.89 25.02
CA PHE A 644 -22.79 6.16 24.87
C PHE A 644 -22.05 5.45 26.01
N TYR A 645 -21.06 4.64 25.67
CA TYR A 645 -20.26 3.88 26.64
C TYR A 645 -18.81 4.35 26.68
N ASP A 646 -18.24 4.40 27.86
CA ASP A 646 -16.82 4.60 28.12
C ASP A 646 -16.07 3.27 27.94
N ARG A 647 -15.21 3.19 26.92
CA ARG A 647 -14.47 1.97 26.59
C ARG A 647 -13.62 1.45 27.74
N GLU A 648 -12.98 2.35 28.49
CA GLU A 648 -12.04 1.97 29.56
C GLU A 648 -12.74 1.21 30.70
N LYS A 649 -14.06 1.33 30.77
CA LYS A 649 -14.91 0.65 31.77
C LYS A 649 -15.58 -0.61 31.25
N LEU A 650 -15.46 -0.94 29.96
CA LEU A 650 -15.99 -2.21 29.43
C LEU A 650 -15.06 -3.36 29.81
N ALA A 651 -15.56 -4.31 30.61
CA ALA A 651 -14.81 -5.45 31.09
C ALA A 651 -14.71 -6.57 30.04
N ILE A 652 -13.70 -7.43 30.19
CA ILE A 652 -13.55 -8.66 29.38
C ILE A 652 -14.81 -9.52 29.53
N GLY A 653 -15.27 -10.09 28.41
CA GLY A 653 -16.46 -10.94 28.33
C GLY A 653 -17.79 -10.19 28.37
N GLN A 654 -17.75 -8.86 28.51
CA GLN A 654 -18.95 -8.04 28.48
C GLN A 654 -19.54 -7.99 27.07
N SER A 655 -20.86 -8.09 26.98
CA SER A 655 -21.59 -8.05 25.70
C SER A 655 -22.82 -7.15 25.77
N PHE A 656 -23.17 -6.57 24.63
CA PHE A 656 -24.35 -5.73 24.44
C PHE A 656 -24.73 -5.66 22.95
N GLU A 657 -25.96 -5.25 22.67
CA GLU A 657 -26.47 -5.07 21.31
C GLU A 657 -26.49 -3.59 20.94
N GLY A 658 -26.30 -3.31 19.65
CA GLY A 658 -26.50 -1.98 19.07
C GLY A 658 -27.99 -1.58 19.02
N PRO A 659 -28.31 -0.28 18.86
CA PRO A 659 -27.37 0.80 18.58
C PRO A 659 -26.58 1.23 19.82
N ALA A 660 -25.31 1.56 19.64
CA ALA A 660 -24.44 2.09 20.69
C ALA A 660 -23.32 2.94 20.10
N ILE A 661 -22.83 3.91 20.88
CA ILE A 661 -21.58 4.62 20.60
C ILE A 661 -20.57 4.28 21.69
N VAL A 662 -19.38 3.82 21.30
CA VAL A 662 -18.30 3.48 22.25
C VAL A 662 -17.18 4.51 22.12
N GLU A 663 -16.88 5.17 23.23
CA GLU A 663 -15.97 6.29 23.33
C GLU A 663 -14.68 5.90 24.05
N GLN A 664 -13.52 6.18 23.44
CA GLN A 664 -12.20 5.94 24.05
C GLN A 664 -11.20 7.03 23.65
N TYR A 665 -10.15 7.24 24.44
CA TYR A 665 -9.25 8.38 24.28
C TYR A 665 -8.84 8.68 22.83
N ASP A 666 -8.52 7.66 22.05
CA ASP A 666 -7.95 7.75 20.70
C ASP A 666 -8.95 7.58 19.55
N ALA A 667 -10.19 7.12 19.79
CA ALA A 667 -11.19 6.90 18.74
C ALA A 667 -12.66 6.91 19.23
N THR A 668 -13.59 6.79 18.29
CA THR A 668 -15.01 6.54 18.55
C THR A 668 -15.51 5.44 17.64
N THR A 669 -16.26 4.49 18.18
CA THR A 669 -16.87 3.39 17.41
C THR A 669 -18.38 3.56 17.37
N VAL A 670 -18.96 3.49 16.18
CA VAL A 670 -20.40 3.50 15.94
C VAL A 670 -20.85 2.06 15.74
N VAL A 671 -21.74 1.57 16.62
CA VAL A 671 -22.36 0.25 16.51
C VAL A 671 -23.80 0.46 16.06
N PRO A 672 -24.17 0.13 14.80
CA PRO A 672 -25.53 0.30 14.31
C PRO A 672 -26.53 -0.65 15.00
N PRO A 673 -27.85 -0.42 14.86
CA PRO A 673 -28.86 -1.35 15.34
C PRO A 673 -28.69 -2.77 14.77
N GLY A 674 -28.84 -3.80 15.61
CA GLY A 674 -28.80 -5.21 15.20
C GLY A 674 -27.41 -5.84 15.16
N PHE A 675 -26.36 -5.09 15.52
CA PHE A 675 -25.00 -5.61 15.67
C PHE A 675 -24.75 -6.02 17.12
N GLY A 676 -24.17 -7.21 17.31
CA GLY A 676 -23.81 -7.74 18.62
C GLY A 676 -22.36 -7.44 18.96
N VAL A 677 -22.08 -6.94 20.16
CA VAL A 677 -20.74 -6.57 20.61
C VAL A 677 -20.27 -7.50 21.73
N THR A 678 -19.02 -7.94 21.68
CA THR A 678 -18.34 -8.65 22.77
C THR A 678 -16.92 -8.12 22.97
N ILE A 679 -16.52 -7.88 24.21
CA ILE A 679 -15.12 -7.62 24.55
C ILE A 679 -14.43 -8.95 24.79
N ASP A 680 -13.40 -9.28 24.01
CA ASP A 680 -12.71 -10.55 24.11
C ASP A 680 -11.61 -10.57 25.20
N GLU A 681 -10.92 -11.70 25.32
CA GLU A 681 -9.84 -11.92 26.29
C GLU A 681 -8.57 -11.11 26.03
N ALA A 682 -8.37 -10.66 24.78
CA ALA A 682 -7.29 -9.76 24.39
C ALA A 682 -7.64 -8.29 24.70
N GLY A 683 -8.89 -8.03 25.08
CA GLY A 683 -9.41 -6.69 25.32
C GLY A 683 -9.80 -5.98 24.03
N ASN A 684 -9.90 -6.68 22.89
CA ASN A 684 -10.45 -6.16 21.65
C ASN A 684 -11.98 -6.20 21.69
N MET A 685 -12.62 -5.36 20.88
CA MET A 685 -14.08 -5.37 20.72
C MET A 685 -14.42 -6.08 19.41
N VAL A 686 -15.05 -7.24 19.51
CA VAL A 686 -15.54 -8.02 18.37
C VAL A 686 -17.01 -7.70 18.17
N ILE A 687 -17.35 -7.19 16.99
CA ILE A 687 -18.70 -6.81 16.62
C ILE A 687 -19.18 -7.79 15.54
N ALA A 688 -20.16 -8.61 15.88
CA ALA A 688 -20.82 -9.51 14.95
C ALA A 688 -21.78 -8.73 14.06
N CYS A 689 -21.59 -8.84 12.75
CA CYS A 689 -22.50 -8.27 11.76
C CYS A 689 -23.77 -9.12 11.67
N PRO A 690 -24.96 -8.52 11.55
CA PRO A 690 -26.18 -9.28 11.33
C PRO A 690 -26.09 -10.05 10.02
N ALA A 691 -26.54 -11.31 10.03
CA ALA A 691 -26.68 -12.08 8.80
C ALA A 691 -27.70 -11.38 7.89
N ASN A 692 -27.29 -11.04 6.67
CA ASN A 692 -28.17 -10.41 5.70
C ASN A 692 -29.14 -11.46 5.15
N GLU A 693 -30.26 -11.71 5.84
CA GLU A 693 -31.39 -12.48 5.31
C GLU A 693 -32.19 -11.61 4.32
N ALA A 694 -31.53 -11.02 3.32
CA ALA A 694 -32.20 -10.29 2.26
C ALA A 694 -32.80 -11.30 1.26
N SER A 695 -34.08 -11.16 0.93
CA SER A 695 -34.71 -11.95 -0.12
C SER A 695 -34.18 -11.54 -1.50
N ALA A 696 -34.27 -12.41 -2.51
CA ALA A 696 -33.92 -12.08 -3.90
C ALA A 696 -34.68 -10.85 -4.47
N GLU A 697 -35.82 -10.49 -3.87
CA GLU A 697 -36.59 -9.28 -4.22
C GLU A 697 -36.08 -8.02 -3.49
N ASP A 698 -35.50 -8.14 -2.29
CA ASP A 698 -34.81 -7.05 -1.57
C ASP A 698 -33.42 -6.76 -2.17
N LEU A 699 -32.86 -7.73 -2.87
CA LEU A 699 -31.57 -7.68 -3.54
C LEU A 699 -31.60 -6.80 -4.82
N ALA A 700 -32.75 -6.49 -5.43
CA ALA A 700 -32.81 -5.60 -6.60
C ALA A 700 -32.72 -4.09 -6.28
N THR A 701 -31.96 -3.70 -5.25
CA THR A 701 -31.73 -2.29 -4.91
C THR A 701 -30.67 -1.67 -5.84
N PRO A 702 -30.70 -0.33 -6.06
CA PRO A 702 -29.64 0.37 -6.79
C PRO A 702 -28.23 0.11 -6.25
N ILE A 703 -28.12 -0.28 -4.98
CA ILE A 703 -26.88 -0.57 -4.27
C ILE A 703 -26.33 -1.94 -4.66
N LEU A 704 -27.12 -3.03 -4.63
CA LEU A 704 -26.63 -4.33 -5.11
C LEU A 704 -26.25 -4.28 -6.59
N MET A 705 -27.01 -3.57 -7.42
CA MET A 705 -26.65 -3.39 -8.83
C MET A 705 -25.29 -2.72 -9.00
N ARG A 706 -24.88 -1.86 -8.05
CA ARG A 706 -23.54 -1.27 -8.00
C ARG A 706 -22.49 -2.27 -7.51
N VAL A 707 -22.78 -3.10 -6.51
CA VAL A 707 -21.89 -4.18 -6.04
C VAL A 707 -21.64 -5.20 -7.14
N ILE A 708 -22.70 -5.71 -7.79
CA ILE A 708 -22.58 -6.62 -8.94
C ILE A 708 -21.80 -5.95 -10.08
N GLY A 709 -22.09 -4.68 -10.38
CA GLY A 709 -21.33 -3.92 -11.37
C GLY A 709 -19.84 -3.76 -10.99
N GLY A 710 -19.55 -3.54 -9.72
CA GLY A 710 -18.19 -3.48 -9.16
C GLY A 710 -17.45 -4.80 -9.33
N ALA A 711 -18.08 -5.92 -8.98
CA ALA A 711 -17.52 -7.26 -9.15
C ALA A 711 -17.22 -7.58 -10.62
N LEU A 712 -18.15 -7.28 -11.54
CA LEU A 712 -17.96 -7.48 -12.98
C LEU A 712 -16.81 -6.60 -13.52
N ASN A 713 -16.73 -5.34 -13.09
CA ASN A 713 -15.63 -4.43 -13.45
C ASN A 713 -14.29 -4.93 -12.90
N SER A 714 -14.27 -5.43 -11.66
CA SER A 714 -13.09 -6.02 -11.05
C SER A 714 -12.58 -7.20 -11.87
N ALA A 715 -13.47 -8.12 -12.24
CA ALA A 715 -13.14 -9.27 -13.09
C ALA A 715 -12.58 -8.86 -14.46
N ALA A 716 -13.19 -7.85 -15.11
CA ALA A 716 -12.68 -7.35 -16.40
C ALA A 716 -11.27 -6.74 -16.26
N LYS A 717 -11.02 -5.92 -15.23
CA LYS A 717 -9.70 -5.35 -14.92
C LYS A 717 -8.67 -6.43 -14.61
N GLU A 718 -9.04 -7.47 -13.87
CA GLU A 718 -8.18 -8.61 -13.55
C GLU A 718 -7.77 -9.37 -14.83
N MET A 719 -8.73 -9.68 -15.71
CA MET A 719 -8.45 -10.30 -17.01
C MET A 719 -7.40 -9.52 -17.82
N ALA A 720 -7.52 -8.20 -17.87
CA ALA A 720 -6.56 -7.33 -18.55
C ALA A 720 -5.18 -7.33 -17.88
N SER A 721 -5.14 -7.28 -16.54
CA SER A 721 -3.90 -7.31 -15.76
C SER A 721 -3.12 -8.62 -15.98
N VAL A 722 -3.83 -9.77 -15.95
CA VAL A 722 -3.23 -11.09 -16.21
C VAL A 722 -2.68 -11.16 -17.64
N LEU A 723 -3.47 -10.72 -18.63
CA LEU A 723 -3.03 -10.67 -20.03
C LEU A 723 -1.76 -9.81 -20.18
N PHE A 724 -1.73 -8.64 -19.54
CA PHE A 724 -0.60 -7.73 -19.56
C PHE A 724 0.66 -8.34 -18.95
N ARG A 725 0.54 -8.94 -17.75
CA ARG A 725 1.68 -9.50 -16.99
C ARG A 725 2.27 -10.74 -17.68
N MET A 726 1.42 -11.58 -18.25
CA MET A 726 1.83 -12.81 -18.96
C MET A 726 2.20 -12.57 -20.43
N ALA A 727 2.10 -11.34 -20.94
CA ALA A 727 2.32 -11.05 -22.34
C ALA A 727 3.77 -11.27 -22.78
N TYR A 728 3.91 -12.03 -23.86
CA TYR A 728 5.15 -12.15 -24.65
C TYR A 728 5.27 -11.02 -25.69
N SER A 729 4.13 -10.48 -26.15
CA SER A 729 4.09 -9.33 -27.05
C SER A 729 4.57 -8.09 -26.30
N SER A 730 5.65 -7.47 -26.79
CA SER A 730 6.10 -6.17 -26.26
C SER A 730 5.09 -5.06 -26.49
N ILE A 731 4.19 -5.18 -27.48
CA ILE A 731 3.14 -4.17 -27.70
C ILE A 731 2.15 -4.20 -26.54
N ILE A 732 1.68 -5.38 -26.16
CA ILE A 732 0.78 -5.56 -25.01
C ILE A 732 1.49 -5.11 -23.72
N ARG A 733 2.73 -5.56 -23.49
CA ARG A 733 3.45 -5.28 -22.24
C ARG A 733 3.97 -3.84 -22.08
N GLU A 734 4.38 -3.20 -23.17
CA GLU A 734 5.02 -1.88 -23.10
C GLU A 734 4.05 -0.75 -23.44
N SER A 735 3.08 -1.01 -24.30
CA SER A 735 2.11 0.00 -24.79
C SER A 735 0.70 -0.20 -24.24
N GLU A 736 0.45 -1.28 -23.49
CA GLU A 736 -0.86 -1.64 -22.94
C GLU A 736 -1.94 -1.76 -24.03
N ASP A 737 -1.55 -2.19 -25.24
CA ASP A 737 -2.47 -2.30 -26.37
C ASP A 737 -3.26 -3.62 -26.32
N LEU A 738 -4.21 -3.64 -25.40
CA LEU A 738 -5.08 -4.76 -25.08
C LEU A 738 -6.45 -4.25 -24.63
N GLY A 739 -7.43 -5.16 -24.58
CA GLY A 739 -8.69 -4.95 -23.88
C GLY A 739 -9.32 -6.24 -23.42
N ALA A 740 -10.03 -6.20 -22.30
CA ALA A 740 -10.74 -7.34 -21.74
C ALA A 740 -12.11 -6.89 -21.21
N GLY A 741 -13.11 -7.76 -21.31
CA GLY A 741 -14.47 -7.43 -20.89
C GLY A 741 -15.39 -8.62 -20.72
N LEU A 742 -16.53 -8.33 -20.12
CA LEU A 742 -17.65 -9.23 -19.90
C LEU A 742 -18.87 -8.69 -20.65
N PHE A 743 -19.59 -9.60 -21.30
CA PHE A 743 -20.68 -9.28 -22.20
C PHE A 743 -21.91 -10.14 -21.88
N ASP A 744 -23.10 -9.58 -22.10
CA ASP A 744 -24.34 -10.34 -22.01
C ASP A 744 -24.50 -11.31 -23.20
N VAL A 745 -25.58 -12.10 -23.18
CA VAL A 745 -25.90 -13.09 -24.21
C VAL A 745 -26.06 -12.49 -25.62
N ASP A 746 -26.34 -11.20 -25.73
CA ASP A 746 -26.49 -10.46 -26.98
C ASP A 746 -25.19 -9.75 -27.40
N GLY A 747 -24.12 -9.89 -26.61
CA GLY A 747 -22.82 -9.26 -26.83
C GLY A 747 -22.77 -7.77 -26.46
N ASN A 748 -23.68 -7.28 -25.63
CA ASN A 748 -23.58 -5.94 -25.05
C ASN A 748 -22.64 -5.94 -23.84
N VAL A 749 -21.93 -4.84 -23.62
CA VAL A 749 -20.95 -4.71 -22.53
C VAL A 749 -21.67 -4.70 -21.19
N LEU A 750 -21.23 -5.58 -20.29
CA LEU A 750 -21.57 -5.54 -18.86
C LEU A 750 -20.47 -4.84 -18.07
N ALA A 751 -19.21 -5.16 -18.38
CA ALA A 751 -18.02 -4.58 -17.76
C ALA A 751 -16.83 -4.67 -18.72
N GLU A 752 -15.86 -3.78 -18.56
CA GLU A 752 -14.66 -3.73 -19.39
C GLU A 752 -13.48 -3.18 -18.59
N SER A 753 -12.26 -3.64 -18.90
CA SER A 753 -11.03 -3.08 -18.34
C SER A 753 -10.77 -1.68 -18.86
N ASP A 754 -9.94 -0.92 -18.14
CA ASP A 754 -9.36 0.34 -18.62
C ASP A 754 -8.40 0.03 -19.78
N SER A 755 -8.95 -0.05 -20.99
CA SER A 755 -8.31 -0.61 -22.18
C SER A 755 -8.04 0.47 -23.22
N THR A 756 -7.32 0.14 -24.30
CA THR A 756 -7.26 1.04 -25.46
C THR A 756 -8.69 1.34 -25.96
N PRO A 757 -9.10 2.61 -26.17
CA PRO A 757 -10.42 2.97 -26.68
C PRO A 757 -10.80 2.27 -27.98
N MET A 758 -9.78 1.91 -28.77
CA MET A 758 -9.92 1.08 -29.96
C MET A 758 -10.51 -0.30 -29.63
N PHE A 759 -9.96 -1.00 -28.63
CA PHE A 759 -10.49 -2.25 -28.12
C PHE A 759 -11.83 -2.08 -27.41
N MET A 760 -11.98 -1.02 -26.61
CA MET A 760 -13.26 -0.73 -25.93
C MET A 760 -14.45 -0.61 -26.91
N GLY A 761 -14.21 0.03 -28.05
CA GLY A 761 -15.22 0.17 -29.10
C GLY A 761 -15.41 -1.07 -29.97
N SER A 762 -14.41 -1.95 -30.07
CA SER A 762 -14.40 -3.09 -31.01
C SER A 762 -14.85 -4.39 -30.36
N MET A 763 -14.53 -4.62 -29.09
CA MET A 763 -14.88 -5.84 -28.35
C MET A 763 -16.37 -6.24 -28.40
N PRO A 764 -17.34 -5.32 -28.25
CA PRO A 764 -18.75 -5.68 -28.36
C PRO A 764 -19.11 -6.15 -29.77
N LYS A 765 -18.44 -5.59 -30.80
CA LYS A 765 -18.64 -5.99 -32.20
C LYS A 765 -17.99 -7.35 -32.48
N ILE A 766 -16.82 -7.61 -31.90
CA ILE A 766 -16.11 -8.89 -31.96
C ILE A 766 -17.02 -9.99 -31.41
N VAL A 767 -17.58 -9.81 -30.21
CA VAL A 767 -18.50 -10.79 -29.59
C VAL A 767 -19.77 -10.97 -30.43
N LYS A 768 -20.38 -9.88 -30.90
CA LYS A 768 -21.54 -9.96 -31.81
C LYS A 768 -21.22 -10.66 -33.14
N GLY A 769 -20.02 -10.47 -33.67
CA GLY A 769 -19.53 -11.16 -34.87
C GLY A 769 -19.44 -12.67 -34.63
N VAL A 770 -18.86 -13.08 -33.50
CA VAL A 770 -18.81 -14.48 -33.06
C VAL A 770 -20.22 -15.08 -32.92
N ILE A 771 -21.14 -14.38 -32.25
CA ILE A 771 -22.54 -14.81 -32.11
C ILE A 771 -23.19 -14.99 -33.49
N SER A 772 -22.95 -14.06 -34.41
CA SER A 772 -23.54 -14.10 -35.75
C SER A 772 -23.03 -15.26 -36.62
N GLU A 773 -21.76 -15.63 -36.46
CA GLU A 773 -21.11 -16.66 -37.28
C GLU A 773 -21.35 -18.07 -36.72
N LEU A 774 -21.26 -18.23 -35.39
CA LEU A 774 -21.37 -19.53 -34.75
C LEU A 774 -22.81 -19.90 -34.35
N GLY A 775 -23.65 -18.92 -34.00
CA GLY A 775 -25.04 -19.14 -33.60
C GLY A 775 -25.19 -20.23 -32.54
N ASP A 776 -26.01 -21.25 -32.83
CA ASP A 776 -26.28 -22.39 -31.94
C ASP A 776 -25.08 -23.33 -31.73
N ASN A 777 -23.95 -23.12 -32.43
CA ASN A 777 -22.74 -23.94 -32.26
C ASN A 777 -21.84 -23.45 -31.11
N ILE A 778 -22.29 -22.48 -30.30
CA ILE A 778 -21.58 -22.02 -29.11
C ILE A 778 -21.91 -22.96 -27.95
N ASN A 779 -20.91 -23.68 -27.45
CA ASN A 779 -21.05 -24.69 -26.41
C ASN A 779 -20.26 -24.34 -25.14
N GLU A 780 -20.66 -24.95 -24.04
CA GLU A 780 -19.93 -24.86 -22.78
C GLU A 780 -18.52 -25.45 -22.94
N GLY A 781 -17.50 -24.67 -22.56
CA GLY A 781 -16.09 -25.05 -22.67
C GLY A 781 -15.38 -24.59 -23.94
N ASP A 782 -16.09 -23.96 -24.89
CA ASP A 782 -15.46 -23.42 -26.11
C ASP A 782 -14.46 -22.29 -25.79
N ILE A 783 -13.41 -22.20 -26.61
CA ILE A 783 -12.47 -21.07 -26.65
C ILE A 783 -12.40 -20.62 -28.11
N ILE A 784 -12.90 -19.41 -28.39
CA ILE A 784 -13.11 -18.91 -29.75
C ILE A 784 -12.06 -17.86 -30.05
N LEU A 785 -11.24 -18.10 -31.07
CA LEU A 785 -10.27 -17.11 -31.56
C LEU A 785 -10.86 -16.34 -32.74
N HIS A 786 -10.72 -15.02 -32.72
CA HIS A 786 -11.27 -14.12 -33.72
C HIS A 786 -10.29 -13.00 -34.08
N ASN A 787 -10.10 -12.71 -35.36
CA ASN A 787 -9.33 -11.56 -35.83
C ASN A 787 -9.84 -10.96 -37.14
N ASP A 788 -11.08 -11.28 -37.55
CA ASP A 788 -11.64 -10.79 -38.82
C ASP A 788 -12.09 -9.33 -38.67
N PRO A 789 -11.49 -8.38 -39.42
CA PRO A 789 -11.85 -6.98 -39.33
C PRO A 789 -13.28 -6.67 -39.79
N TYR A 790 -13.88 -7.53 -40.62
CA TYR A 790 -15.26 -7.36 -41.08
C TYR A 790 -16.30 -7.78 -40.03
N LEU A 791 -15.87 -8.53 -39.01
CA LEU A 791 -16.70 -9.03 -37.92
C LEU A 791 -16.28 -8.42 -36.57
N GLY A 792 -15.72 -7.21 -36.59
CA GLY A 792 -15.52 -6.38 -35.41
C GLY A 792 -14.08 -6.15 -34.99
N ALA A 793 -13.12 -6.99 -35.40
CA ALA A 793 -11.71 -6.73 -35.11
C ALA A 793 -11.23 -5.43 -35.79
N THR A 794 -10.24 -4.76 -35.23
CA THR A 794 -9.79 -3.45 -35.73
C THR A 794 -8.80 -3.57 -36.89
N HIS A 795 -7.91 -4.56 -36.83
CA HIS A 795 -7.15 -5.06 -37.96
C HIS A 795 -6.67 -6.49 -37.69
N SER A 796 -6.11 -7.19 -38.69
CA SER A 796 -5.77 -8.61 -38.52
C SER A 796 -4.79 -8.91 -37.36
N PRO A 797 -3.76 -8.09 -37.04
CA PRO A 797 -2.92 -8.27 -35.84
C PRO A 797 -3.64 -8.24 -34.49
N ASP A 798 -4.89 -7.77 -34.46
CA ASP A 798 -5.70 -7.76 -33.25
C ASP A 798 -6.42 -9.09 -33.14
N VAL A 799 -5.91 -9.93 -32.25
CA VAL A 799 -6.48 -11.24 -32.00
C VAL A 799 -7.30 -11.16 -30.73
N ALA A 800 -8.55 -11.59 -30.81
CA ALA A 800 -9.47 -11.72 -29.70
C ALA A 800 -9.68 -13.20 -29.34
N ILE A 801 -9.80 -13.47 -28.06
CA ILE A 801 -10.18 -14.75 -27.48
C ILE A 801 -11.49 -14.51 -26.74
N ILE A 802 -12.55 -15.19 -27.17
CA ILE A 802 -13.88 -15.13 -26.59
C ILE A 802 -14.22 -16.48 -25.96
N LYS A 803 -14.71 -16.47 -24.73
CA LYS A 803 -15.16 -17.66 -24.01
C LYS A 803 -16.62 -17.48 -23.59
N PRO A 804 -17.54 -18.35 -24.02
CA PRO A 804 -18.92 -18.32 -23.54
C PRO A 804 -18.99 -18.76 -22.07
N ILE A 805 -19.87 -18.11 -21.32
CA ILE A 805 -20.09 -18.36 -19.89
C ILE A 805 -21.43 -19.07 -19.73
N PHE A 806 -21.41 -20.27 -19.17
CA PHE A 806 -22.60 -21.05 -18.88
C PHE A 806 -22.83 -21.15 -17.37
N TYR A 807 -24.09 -21.09 -16.96
CA TYR A 807 -24.53 -21.37 -15.59
C TYR A 807 -25.68 -22.37 -15.63
N GLN A 808 -25.51 -23.51 -14.95
CA GLN A 808 -26.49 -24.60 -14.96
C GLN A 808 -26.91 -25.05 -16.38
N GLY A 809 -25.96 -25.05 -17.32
CA GLY A 809 -26.20 -25.44 -18.72
C GLY A 809 -26.90 -24.38 -19.58
N GLN A 810 -27.12 -23.16 -19.06
CA GLN A 810 -27.63 -22.03 -19.84
C GLN A 810 -26.52 -21.03 -20.12
N LEU A 811 -26.43 -20.56 -21.36
CA LEU A 811 -25.54 -19.44 -21.72
C LEU A 811 -26.03 -18.17 -21.02
N VAL A 812 -25.17 -17.57 -20.19
CA VAL A 812 -25.47 -16.35 -19.42
C VAL A 812 -24.67 -15.13 -19.89
N GLY A 813 -23.64 -15.34 -20.71
CA GLY A 813 -22.86 -14.24 -21.28
C GLY A 813 -21.55 -14.74 -21.91
N PHE A 814 -20.62 -13.81 -22.12
CA PHE A 814 -19.31 -14.07 -22.68
C PHE A 814 -18.25 -13.31 -21.88
N SER A 815 -17.06 -13.89 -21.77
CA SER A 815 -15.84 -13.14 -21.48
C SER A 815 -15.02 -13.02 -22.75
N GLY A 816 -14.35 -11.88 -22.91
CA GLY A 816 -13.53 -11.62 -24.08
C GLY A 816 -12.26 -10.86 -23.72
N ALA A 817 -11.17 -11.21 -24.36
CA ALA A 817 -9.93 -10.44 -24.29
C ALA A 817 -9.35 -10.30 -25.70
N SER A 818 -8.72 -9.18 -26.00
CA SER A 818 -8.02 -8.93 -27.25
C SER A 818 -6.71 -8.21 -26.99
N GLY A 819 -5.73 -8.43 -27.86
CA GLY A 819 -4.47 -7.73 -27.82
C GLY A 819 -3.76 -7.79 -29.15
N GLN A 820 -2.83 -6.85 -29.33
CA GLN A 820 -2.07 -6.75 -30.57
C GLN A 820 -0.89 -7.73 -30.57
N LEU A 821 -0.90 -8.64 -31.54
CA LEU A 821 0.25 -9.48 -31.85
C LEU A 821 1.22 -8.72 -32.78
N ILE A 822 2.52 -8.89 -32.55
CA ILE A 822 3.56 -8.28 -33.39
C ILE A 822 3.55 -8.87 -34.80
N ASP A 823 3.27 -10.17 -34.90
CA ASP A 823 3.15 -10.93 -36.14
C ASP A 823 2.09 -12.02 -35.96
N ASN A 824 1.27 -12.23 -36.98
CA ASN A 824 0.24 -13.27 -37.02
C ASN A 824 0.68 -14.52 -37.78
N GLY A 825 1.96 -14.61 -38.15
CA GLY A 825 2.46 -15.67 -39.01
C GLY A 825 2.07 -15.43 -40.46
N GLY A 826 2.89 -14.64 -41.16
CA GLY A 826 2.67 -14.27 -42.56
C GLY A 826 3.91 -14.28 -43.46
N ALA A 827 5.04 -14.84 -43.01
CA ALA A 827 6.23 -15.02 -43.86
C ALA A 827 7.07 -16.23 -43.43
N HIS A 828 6.68 -17.42 -43.89
CA HIS A 828 7.61 -18.51 -44.22
C HIS A 828 7.26 -19.08 -45.59
#